data_AF-A0A3C0SPC3-F1
#
_entry.id   AF-A0A3C0SPC3-F1
#
_cell.length_a   1.000
_cell.length_b   1.000
_cell.length_c   1.000
_cell.angle_alpha   90.00
_cell.angle_beta   90.00
_cell.angle_gamma   90.00
#
_symmetry.space_group_name_H-M   'P 1'
#
loop_
_entity.id
_entity.type
_entity.pdbx_description
1 polymer ?
#
loop_
_entity_poly.entity_id
_entity_poly.type
_entity_poly.pdbx_seq_one_letter_code
_entity_poly.pdbx_strand_id
1 'polypeptide(L)'
;MHNNIKIHPMYMCKHFQKLFLDRLISPIRDKFNKKTCVFVAYLFKLISIFVIFTFVLLSNNSLSMTIIYILCFIVYSLISLFESSVNSKLEDLTNINCISLLLILSINFKIDPSNEIVSNKANLKSEFSFIRNNKSIFYLIVVFCVFNFFASHILILTSSLIKVLLSTFPYWVGYLGTFTFFSSNFIALLLSFKPKLNKLYRSMLINMFFIGLGISFLGIFTNNYIIFSELFIISIEFSVINILSMSILQRQIPNDLRGRFFSILTTISFIVMPISYLTNSLLTQYFSIQRILIFNGIGSITLLFMVLIIPPIIDYFKSSNKKSISEYDGFYIKKLETYAEAEEITKCAYRTYGNSYIHDYIYDANALMKMNLEKKLISYISMNYDNEVLGHVSLEYGSNPYVLELSHAFVDPSVRGMGHLNYLTEFAINEGKKLGAIGLYVLTVTSHTYSQRCASKYGFKDCALLLSRITPLKFNNICGKIQDRESLILKYRPMKRQRKKIAYIPAHHEKIVNQLYNNLGIKIKFKSTKDQNKLDSSKTSLTCTNADYSVGIIHINAFSIDGTTKLIDEINKLLLKNNKTIFVYLKLCNKSTAYLIKYLESLGFIFSGIMPGDGYNDEIILQYTNDDIDFKKIASNSIIGNNLINYIKQYDYNSSERKLSI
;
A
#
# COMPACT_ATOMS: atom_id res chain seq x y z
N MET A 1 35.19 36.55 45.59
CA MET A 1 36.05 36.83 44.42
C MET A 1 35.33 36.37 43.17
N HIS A 2 35.06 37.30 42.24
CA HIS A 2 34.39 37.03 40.96
C HIS A 2 35.17 36.02 40.11
N ASN A 3 34.59 34.85 39.87
CA ASN A 3 35.02 33.99 38.77
C ASN A 3 34.04 34.18 37.61
N ASN A 4 34.43 35.07 36.70
CA ASN A 4 33.80 35.26 35.40
C ASN A 4 33.67 33.90 34.69
N ILE A 5 32.43 33.51 34.40
CA ILE A 5 32.09 32.39 33.53
C ILE A 5 32.65 32.72 32.15
N LYS A 6 33.84 32.22 31.82
CA LYS A 6 34.32 32.20 30.44
C LYS A 6 33.52 31.12 29.70
N ILE A 7 32.45 31.54 29.02
CA ILE A 7 31.79 30.71 28.00
C ILE A 7 32.88 30.22 27.06
N HIS A 8 33.04 28.91 26.93
CA HIS A 8 34.09 28.33 26.10
C HIS A 8 33.94 28.85 24.65
N PRO A 9 34.96 29.45 24.02
CA PRO A 9 34.85 29.98 22.65
C PRO A 9 34.43 28.92 21.62
N MET A 10 34.73 27.65 21.90
CA MET A 10 34.32 26.47 21.12
C MET A 10 32.79 26.29 21.07
N TYR A 11 32.08 26.65 22.14
CA TYR A 11 30.61 26.62 22.23
C TYR A 11 29.98 27.72 21.37
N MET A 12 30.55 28.93 21.39
CA MET A 12 30.13 30.05 20.53
C MET A 12 30.39 29.73 19.05
N CYS A 13 31.56 29.18 18.71
CA CYS A 13 31.89 28.75 17.35
C CYS A 13 30.91 27.68 16.83
N LYS A 14 30.60 26.64 17.63
CA LYS A 14 29.68 25.56 17.24
C LYS A 14 28.24 26.05 17.00
N HIS A 15 27.80 27.07 17.74
CA HIS A 15 26.46 27.68 17.56
C HIS A 15 26.39 28.68 16.41
N PHE A 16 27.41 29.51 16.23
CA PHE A 16 27.50 30.47 15.13
C PHE A 16 27.50 29.77 13.77
N GLN A 17 28.23 28.66 13.68
CA GLN A 17 28.26 27.79 12.50
C GLN A 17 26.86 27.26 12.12
N LYS A 18 26.07 26.81 13.09
CA LYS A 18 24.81 26.11 12.81
C LYS A 18 23.64 27.05 12.53
N LEU A 19 23.64 28.22 13.15
CA LEU A 19 22.61 29.24 12.94
C LEU A 19 22.79 30.02 11.62
N PHE A 20 24.04 30.21 11.17
CA PHE A 20 24.36 31.06 10.02
C PHE A 20 24.98 30.32 8.82
N LEU A 21 25.97 29.45 9.02
CA LEU A 21 26.66 28.79 7.89
C LEU A 21 25.77 27.76 7.18
N ASP A 22 24.94 26.99 7.89
CA ASP A 22 24.03 26.02 7.24
C ASP A 22 22.99 26.69 6.32
N ARG A 23 22.55 27.91 6.69
CA ARG A 23 21.67 28.74 5.85
C ARG A 23 22.38 29.37 4.65
N LEU A 24 23.68 29.63 4.75
CA LEU A 24 24.52 30.18 3.67
C LEU A 24 25.02 29.09 2.71
N ILE A 25 25.27 27.88 3.21
CA ILE A 25 25.80 26.76 2.43
C ILE A 25 24.69 26.04 1.66
N SER A 26 23.46 25.97 2.19
CA SER A 26 22.36 25.29 1.50
C SER A 26 22.02 25.87 0.10
N PRO A 27 22.04 27.19 -0.13
CA PRO A 27 21.90 27.78 -1.46
C PRO A 27 23.14 27.59 -2.36
N ILE A 28 24.34 27.53 -1.77
CA ILE A 28 25.59 27.30 -2.51
C ILE A 28 25.63 25.85 -3.01
N ARG A 29 25.16 24.88 -2.21
CA ARG A 29 25.00 23.47 -2.59
C ARG A 29 24.17 23.30 -3.86
N ASP A 30 23.12 24.10 -4.03
CA ASP A 30 22.23 23.99 -5.19
C ASP A 30 22.91 24.44 -6.50
N LYS A 31 24.10 25.08 -6.42
CA LYS A 31 24.92 25.47 -7.58
C LYS A 31 26.02 24.45 -7.94
N PHE A 32 26.26 23.43 -7.12
CA PHE A 32 27.36 22.46 -7.33
C PHE A 32 26.86 21.02 -7.38
N ASN A 33 27.59 20.16 -8.08
CA ASN A 33 27.28 18.74 -8.15
C ASN A 33 27.40 18.10 -6.75
N LYS A 34 26.28 17.55 -6.26
CA LYS A 34 26.14 16.99 -4.91
C LYS A 34 27.18 15.89 -4.60
N LYS A 35 27.57 15.08 -5.59
CA LYS A 35 28.61 14.03 -5.44
C LYS A 35 29.97 14.65 -5.14
N THR A 36 30.30 15.73 -5.83
CA THR A 36 31.54 16.49 -5.64
C THR A 36 31.55 17.19 -4.29
N CYS A 37 30.43 17.76 -3.84
CA CYS A 37 30.33 18.34 -2.50
C CYS A 37 30.58 17.33 -1.37
N VAL A 38 29.99 16.13 -1.48
CA VAL A 38 30.23 15.03 -0.51
C VAL A 38 31.69 14.61 -0.50
N PHE A 39 32.27 14.39 -1.68
CA PHE A 39 33.66 13.95 -1.81
C PHE A 39 34.65 14.98 -1.24
N VAL A 40 34.48 16.26 -1.61
CA VAL A 40 35.30 17.36 -1.11
C VAL A 40 35.17 17.50 0.41
N ALA A 41 33.95 17.37 0.96
CA ALA A 41 33.75 17.43 2.40
C ALA A 41 34.48 16.29 3.15
N TYR A 42 34.45 15.06 2.63
CA TYR A 42 35.19 13.94 3.21
C TYR A 42 36.69 14.11 3.10
N LEU A 43 37.20 14.52 1.93
CA LEU A 43 38.62 14.74 1.70
C LEU A 43 39.17 15.80 2.67
N PHE A 44 38.48 16.92 2.81
CA PHE A 44 38.85 17.97 3.76
C PHE A 44 38.76 17.51 5.22
N LYS A 45 37.75 16.72 5.58
CA LYS A 45 37.60 16.18 6.95
C LYS A 45 38.73 15.21 7.28
N LEU A 46 39.12 14.36 6.33
CA LEU A 46 40.19 13.38 6.48
C LEU A 46 41.55 14.08 6.56
N ILE A 47 41.80 15.10 5.73
CA ILE A 47 42.99 15.96 5.81
C ILE A 47 43.04 16.70 7.15
N SER A 48 41.92 17.25 7.62
CA SER A 48 41.86 17.99 8.90
C SER A 48 42.17 17.08 10.08
N ILE A 49 41.58 15.87 10.11
CA ILE A 49 41.85 14.86 11.14
C ILE A 49 43.31 14.40 11.06
N PHE A 50 43.83 14.18 9.86
CA PHE A 50 45.23 13.79 9.63
C PHE A 50 46.21 14.88 10.10
N VAL A 51 45.92 16.15 9.82
CA VAL A 51 46.72 17.29 10.29
C VAL A 51 46.67 17.40 11.82
N ILE A 52 45.50 17.26 12.45
CA ILE A 52 45.37 17.23 13.93
C ILE A 52 46.23 16.09 14.50
N PHE A 53 46.09 14.89 13.95
CA PHE A 53 46.78 13.69 14.44
C PHE A 53 48.30 13.80 14.27
N THR A 54 48.76 14.33 13.14
CA THR A 54 50.18 14.52 12.82
C THR A 54 50.79 15.63 13.67
N PHE A 55 50.06 16.71 13.96
CA PHE A 55 50.54 17.80 14.82
C PHE A 55 50.56 17.42 16.31
N VAL A 56 49.62 16.57 16.75
CA VAL A 56 49.60 15.98 18.11
C VAL A 56 50.74 14.97 18.30
N LEU A 57 51.10 14.21 17.27
CA LEU A 57 52.23 13.26 17.31
C LEU A 57 53.60 13.94 17.20
N LEU A 58 53.72 15.06 16.47
CA LEU A 58 55.00 15.74 16.22
C LEU A 58 55.34 16.86 17.20
N SER A 59 54.37 17.43 17.92
CA SER A 59 54.62 18.49 18.91
C SER A 59 54.40 17.97 20.33
N ASN A 60 55.47 17.95 21.13
CA ASN A 60 55.49 17.59 22.56
C ASN A 60 54.47 18.43 23.37
N ASN A 61 53.20 18.04 23.36
CA ASN A 61 52.13 18.58 24.22
C ASN A 61 51.88 20.11 24.16
N SER A 62 52.18 20.80 23.05
CA SER A 62 51.93 22.25 22.95
C SER A 62 51.12 22.65 21.72
N LEU A 63 49.92 22.08 21.55
CA LEU A 63 48.92 22.70 20.66
C LEU A 63 48.29 23.89 21.39
N SER A 64 48.36 25.07 20.78
CA SER A 64 47.59 26.21 21.29
C SER A 64 46.11 25.90 21.16
N MET A 65 45.37 26.15 22.24
CA MET A 65 43.92 25.89 22.30
C MET A 65 43.17 26.52 21.11
N THR A 66 43.64 27.66 20.62
CA THR A 66 43.07 28.38 19.47
C THR A 66 43.12 27.55 18.18
N ILE A 67 44.22 26.84 17.91
CA ILE A 67 44.38 26.01 16.70
C ILE A 67 43.47 24.77 16.78
N ILE A 68 43.35 24.14 17.95
CA ILE A 68 42.39 23.05 18.19
C ILE A 68 40.96 23.54 17.92
N TYR A 69 40.61 24.74 18.37
CA TYR A 69 39.26 25.28 18.15
C TYR A 69 38.95 25.55 16.68
N ILE A 70 39.88 26.11 15.93
CA ILE A 70 39.71 26.35 14.49
C ILE A 70 39.55 25.02 13.76
N LEU A 71 40.38 24.02 14.07
CA LEU A 71 40.32 22.71 13.44
C LEU A 71 39.03 21.94 13.79
N CYS A 72 38.60 21.97 15.06
CA CYS A 72 37.32 21.37 15.44
C CYS A 72 36.13 22.10 14.80
N PHE A 73 36.17 23.42 14.66
CA PHE A 73 35.15 24.18 13.93
C PHE A 73 35.07 23.75 12.46
N ILE A 74 36.21 23.59 11.78
CA ILE A 74 36.26 23.09 10.39
C ILE A 74 35.71 21.65 10.29
N VAL A 75 36.08 20.76 11.21
CA VAL A 75 35.58 19.38 11.20
C VAL A 75 34.07 19.32 11.45
N TYR A 76 33.55 20.16 12.35
CA TYR A 76 32.13 20.23 12.65
C TYR A 76 31.30 20.96 11.57
N SER A 77 31.87 21.88 10.80
CA SER A 77 31.20 22.57 9.67
C SER A 77 30.99 21.70 8.46
N LEU A 78 31.78 20.65 8.33
CA LEU A 78 31.66 19.68 7.25
C LEU A 78 30.62 18.57 7.53
N ILE A 79 30.16 18.43 8.79
CA ILE A 79 29.14 17.43 9.18
C ILE A 79 27.76 17.80 8.62
N SER A 80 27.39 19.08 8.63
CA SER A 80 26.09 19.53 8.11
C SER A 80 25.99 19.45 6.59
N LEU A 81 27.11 19.68 5.89
CA LEU A 81 27.25 19.43 4.45
C LEU A 81 27.01 17.95 4.10
N PHE A 82 27.44 17.03 4.96
CA PHE A 82 27.25 15.59 4.78
C PHE A 82 25.81 15.14 5.10
N GLU A 83 25.25 15.50 6.26
CA GLU A 83 23.88 15.11 6.63
C GLU A 83 22.85 15.65 5.63
N SER A 84 23.05 16.87 5.12
CA SER A 84 22.15 17.48 4.14
C SER A 84 22.26 16.88 2.73
N SER A 85 23.39 16.25 2.38
CA SER A 85 23.62 15.66 1.06
C SER A 85 23.16 14.20 0.99
N VAL A 86 23.40 13.41 2.04
CA VAL A 86 22.96 12.00 2.14
C VAL A 86 21.43 11.87 2.24
N ASN A 87 20.78 12.74 3.02
CA ASN A 87 19.32 12.68 3.24
C ASN A 87 18.47 13.04 2.00
N SER A 88 19.08 13.46 0.89
CA SER A 88 18.34 13.99 -0.27
C SER A 88 18.06 12.99 -1.39
N LYS A 89 18.63 11.77 -1.38
CA LYS A 89 18.50 10.83 -2.51
C LYS A 89 18.61 9.32 -2.22
N LEU A 90 18.66 8.88 -0.96
CA LEU A 90 19.04 7.49 -0.66
C LEU A 90 17.96 6.76 0.16
N GLU A 91 17.05 6.09 -0.54
CA GLU A 91 16.19 5.04 0.06
C GLU A 91 16.97 3.74 0.34
N ASP A 92 18.15 3.53 -0.26
CA ASP A 92 18.90 2.26 -0.13
C ASP A 92 20.22 2.33 0.67
N LEU A 93 20.70 3.50 1.10
CA LEU A 93 22.06 3.65 1.67
C LEU A 93 22.12 4.21 3.10
N THR A 94 20.99 4.35 3.79
CA THR A 94 20.97 4.85 5.17
C THR A 94 21.65 3.91 6.19
N ASN A 95 22.05 2.70 5.79
CA ASN A 95 22.55 1.69 6.73
C ASN A 95 24.05 1.41 6.72
N ILE A 96 24.88 2.08 5.91
CA ILE A 96 26.31 1.74 5.87
C ILE A 96 27.20 2.97 5.77
N ASN A 97 27.38 3.66 6.89
CA ASN A 97 28.29 4.81 7.01
C ASN A 97 29.77 4.48 6.71
N CYS A 98 30.18 3.21 6.73
CA CYS A 98 31.57 2.80 6.47
C CYS A 98 31.86 2.32 5.04
N ILE A 99 30.85 1.90 4.26
CA ILE A 99 31.04 1.39 2.88
C ILE A 99 30.55 2.43 1.84
N SER A 100 29.89 3.49 2.28
CA SER A 100 29.38 4.57 1.42
C SER A 100 30.46 5.11 0.46
N LEU A 101 31.72 5.28 0.89
CA LEU A 101 32.79 5.77 0.03
C LEU A 101 33.13 4.81 -1.14
N LEU A 102 33.20 3.50 -0.85
CA LEU A 102 33.51 2.46 -1.85
C LEU A 102 32.32 2.20 -2.79
N LEU A 103 31.09 2.21 -2.26
CA LEU A 103 29.87 2.03 -3.05
C LEU A 103 29.56 3.24 -3.94
N ILE A 104 29.82 4.47 -3.47
CA ILE A 104 29.64 5.71 -4.26
C ILE A 104 30.63 5.78 -5.43
N LEU A 105 31.83 5.20 -5.28
CA LEU A 105 32.81 5.08 -6.36
C LEU A 105 32.41 4.05 -7.42
N SER A 106 31.67 3.00 -7.05
CA SER A 106 31.19 1.95 -7.99
C SER A 106 29.90 2.29 -8.75
N ILE A 107 29.21 3.38 -8.44
CA ILE A 107 27.95 3.77 -9.10
C ILE A 107 28.22 4.78 -10.22
N ASN A 108 28.01 4.36 -11.47
CA ASN A 108 27.94 5.22 -12.65
C ASN A 108 26.57 5.90 -12.71
N PHE A 109 26.54 7.21 -12.45
CA PHE A 109 25.33 8.03 -12.63
C PHE A 109 25.29 8.59 -14.05
N LYS A 110 24.28 8.19 -14.83
CA LYS A 110 23.88 8.97 -16.02
C LYS A 110 23.17 10.23 -15.55
N ILE A 111 23.67 11.39 -15.96
CA ILE A 111 23.08 12.69 -15.69
C ILE A 111 22.23 13.05 -16.91
N ASP A 112 20.91 13.14 -16.75
CA ASP A 112 20.07 13.79 -17.76
C ASP A 112 20.19 15.31 -17.61
N PRO A 113 20.57 16.06 -18.67
CA PRO A 113 20.85 17.50 -18.56
C PRO A 113 19.60 18.41 -18.49
N SER A 114 18.38 17.87 -18.44
CA SER A 114 17.16 18.63 -18.75
C SER A 114 16.44 19.30 -17.58
N ASN A 115 17.01 19.35 -16.36
CA ASN A 115 16.39 20.10 -15.26
C ASN A 115 17.04 21.48 -15.10
N GLU A 116 16.46 22.47 -15.78
CA GLU A 116 16.69 23.89 -15.53
C GLU A 116 16.57 24.21 -14.03
N ILE A 117 17.55 24.98 -13.54
CA ILE A 117 17.60 25.51 -12.18
C ILE A 117 16.57 26.62 -12.08
N VAL A 118 15.31 26.28 -11.75
CA VAL A 118 14.33 27.28 -11.34
C VAL A 118 14.64 27.72 -9.91
N SER A 119 15.35 28.83 -9.82
CA SER A 119 15.56 29.63 -8.62
C SER A 119 14.22 30.20 -8.11
N ASN A 120 13.40 29.38 -7.45
CA ASN A 120 12.22 29.86 -6.75
C ASN A 120 12.63 30.39 -5.35
N LYS A 121 12.45 31.69 -5.12
CA LYS A 121 12.55 32.33 -3.80
C LYS A 121 11.73 31.54 -2.78
N ALA A 122 12.42 30.89 -1.85
CA ALA A 122 11.83 30.06 -0.80
C ALA A 122 10.98 30.92 0.15
N ASN A 123 9.71 30.52 0.34
CA ASN A 123 8.81 31.13 1.30
C ASN A 123 8.69 30.22 2.53
N LEU A 124 9.50 30.46 3.58
CA LEU A 124 9.49 29.74 4.87
C LEU A 124 8.08 29.57 5.50
N LYS A 125 7.15 30.45 5.12
CA LYS A 125 5.77 30.49 5.63
C LYS A 125 4.91 29.32 5.12
N SER A 126 5.10 28.84 3.90
CA SER A 126 4.36 27.66 3.39
C SER A 126 4.86 26.37 4.03
N GLU A 127 6.14 26.33 4.40
CA GLU A 127 6.82 25.17 4.98
C GLU A 127 6.44 24.96 6.47
N PHE A 128 6.39 26.04 7.26
CA PHE A 128 5.82 25.99 8.61
C PHE A 128 4.32 25.70 8.58
N SER A 129 3.60 26.17 7.55
CA SER A 129 2.19 25.85 7.35
C SER A 129 1.99 24.35 7.12
N PHE A 130 2.86 23.68 6.35
CA PHE A 130 2.80 22.22 6.14
C PHE A 130 2.96 21.45 7.45
N ILE A 131 3.98 21.76 8.25
CA ILE A 131 4.20 21.10 9.55
C ILE A 131 3.01 21.37 10.49
N ARG A 132 2.52 22.61 10.55
CA ARG A 132 1.40 23.01 11.41
C ARG A 132 0.08 22.37 10.99
N ASN A 133 -0.16 22.21 9.70
CA ASN A 133 -1.39 21.62 9.16
C ASN A 133 -1.37 20.10 9.28
N ASN A 134 -0.19 19.47 9.28
CA ASN A 134 -0.05 18.03 9.45
C ASN A 134 0.20 17.67 10.92
N LYS A 135 -0.91 17.51 11.67
CA LYS A 135 -0.89 17.27 13.11
C LYS A 135 0.01 16.09 13.52
N SER A 136 0.03 14.98 12.78
CA SER A 136 0.86 13.81 13.12
C SER A 136 2.35 14.12 13.08
N ILE A 137 2.82 14.80 12.03
CA ILE A 137 4.21 15.23 11.88
C ILE A 137 4.58 16.22 12.98
N PHE A 138 3.71 17.20 13.26
CA PHE A 138 3.92 18.17 14.34
C PHE A 138 4.14 17.48 15.69
N TYR A 139 3.27 16.54 16.07
CA TYR A 139 3.43 15.83 17.33
C TYR A 139 4.66 14.94 17.36
N LEU A 140 5.04 14.30 16.25
CA LEU A 140 6.27 13.50 16.19
C LEU A 140 7.51 14.39 16.44
N ILE A 141 7.53 15.60 15.88
CA ILE A 141 8.59 16.59 16.17
C ILE A 141 8.59 16.94 17.66
N VAL A 142 7.43 17.22 18.26
CA VAL A 142 7.33 17.55 19.70
C VAL A 142 7.89 16.41 20.56
N VAL A 143 7.50 15.16 20.27
CA VAL A 143 8.00 13.97 20.96
C VAL A 143 9.51 13.86 20.85
N PHE A 144 10.04 14.03 19.65
CA PHE A 144 11.46 13.95 19.38
C PHE A 144 12.23 15.06 20.11
N CYS A 145 11.69 16.27 20.17
CA CYS A 145 12.29 17.40 20.89
C CYS A 145 12.30 17.16 22.39
N VAL A 146 11.17 16.75 22.95
CA VAL A 146 11.06 16.46 24.39
C VAL A 146 12.00 15.33 24.77
N PHE A 147 12.04 14.25 24.00
CA PHE A 147 12.98 13.16 24.23
C PHE A 147 14.43 13.62 24.15
N ASN A 148 14.81 14.38 23.12
CA ASN A 148 16.18 14.90 23.01
C ASN A 148 16.55 15.83 24.17
N PHE A 149 15.61 16.60 24.73
CA PHE A 149 15.86 17.39 25.93
C PHE A 149 16.28 16.49 27.10
N PHE A 150 15.47 15.47 27.41
CA PHE A 150 15.73 14.56 28.52
C PHE A 150 16.80 13.51 28.23
N ALA A 151 17.18 13.22 26.99
CA ALA A 151 18.20 12.23 26.69
C ALA A 151 19.60 12.85 26.54
N SER A 152 19.69 14.08 26.02
CA SER A 152 20.99 14.72 25.72
C SER A 152 21.87 14.94 26.94
N HIS A 153 21.30 15.15 28.13
CA HIS A 153 22.04 15.37 29.37
C HIS A 153 22.97 14.20 29.77
N ILE A 154 22.70 12.96 29.32
CA ILE A 154 23.57 11.80 29.55
C ILE A 154 24.99 12.12 29.06
N LEU A 155 25.15 12.76 27.90
CA LEU A 155 26.46 13.06 27.32
C LEU A 155 27.32 13.96 28.21
N ILE A 156 26.70 14.93 28.90
CA ILE A 156 27.41 15.83 29.81
C ILE A 156 27.63 15.18 31.17
N LEU A 157 26.56 14.61 31.75
CA LEU A 157 26.62 14.04 33.09
C LEU A 157 27.50 12.79 33.12
N THR A 158 27.67 12.05 32.03
CA THR A 158 28.59 10.90 31.97
C THR A 158 30.03 11.31 32.28
N SER A 159 30.52 12.43 31.71
CA SER A 159 31.86 12.94 31.99
C SER A 159 32.01 13.40 33.44
N SER A 160 30.94 14.01 34.00
CA SER A 160 30.90 14.43 35.40
C SER A 160 30.82 13.23 36.35
N LEU A 161 30.02 12.22 36.02
CA LEU A 161 29.77 11.00 36.79
C LEU A 161 31.05 10.15 36.89
N ILE A 162 31.79 9.99 35.79
CA ILE A 162 33.05 9.23 35.77
C ILE A 162 34.14 9.93 36.59
N LYS A 163 34.20 11.27 36.54
CA LYS A 163 35.24 12.06 37.20
C LYS A 163 34.96 12.32 38.68
N VAL A 164 33.72 12.64 39.03
CA VAL A 164 33.31 13.08 40.38
C VAL A 164 32.82 11.91 41.24
N LEU A 165 32.14 10.94 40.63
CA LEU A 165 31.39 9.91 41.38
C LEU A 165 32.11 8.56 41.42
N LEU A 166 32.82 8.18 40.35
CA LEU A 166 33.52 6.90 40.27
C LEU A 166 35.01 6.97 40.65
N SER A 167 35.56 8.18 40.81
CA SER A 167 36.99 8.43 41.09
C SER A 167 37.94 7.67 40.14
N THR A 168 37.46 7.31 38.95
CA THR A 168 38.19 6.50 37.98
C THR A 168 39.00 7.37 37.03
N PHE A 169 40.10 6.81 36.51
CA PHE A 169 40.95 7.48 35.54
C PHE A 169 40.22 7.83 34.21
N PRO A 170 40.70 8.86 33.47
CA PRO A 170 40.03 9.39 32.28
C PRO A 170 39.84 8.41 31.10
N TYR A 171 40.54 7.28 31.07
CA TYR A 171 40.48 6.32 29.96
C TYR A 171 39.09 5.68 29.78
N TRP A 172 38.30 5.57 30.85
CA TRP A 172 36.93 5.05 30.79
C TRP A 172 35.98 5.90 29.94
N VAL A 173 36.20 7.22 29.88
CA VAL A 173 35.46 8.12 28.99
C VAL A 173 35.75 7.78 27.53
N GLY A 174 37.02 7.43 27.22
CA GLY A 174 37.43 6.98 25.89
C GLY A 174 36.76 5.66 25.49
N TYR A 175 36.73 4.67 26.39
CA TYR A 175 36.06 3.39 26.14
C TYR A 175 34.56 3.55 25.87
N LEU A 176 33.86 4.39 26.64
CA LEU A 176 32.46 4.71 26.38
C LEU A 176 32.24 5.37 25.01
N GLY A 177 33.13 6.28 24.61
CA GLY A 177 33.12 6.86 23.27
C GLY A 177 33.24 5.79 22.18
N THR A 178 34.12 4.80 22.37
CA THR A 178 34.25 3.68 21.42
C THR A 178 33.02 2.78 21.40
N PHE A 179 32.45 2.46 22.55
CA PHE A 179 31.24 1.64 22.64
C PHE A 179 30.03 2.28 21.97
N THR A 180 29.88 3.60 22.10
CA THR A 180 28.82 4.37 21.42
C THR A 180 28.96 4.30 19.90
N PHE A 181 30.19 4.35 19.39
CA PHE A 181 30.46 4.20 17.96
C PHE A 181 30.19 2.76 17.46
N PHE A 182 30.62 1.75 18.22
CA PHE A 182 30.37 0.35 17.86
C PHE A 182 28.88 0.00 17.90
N SER A 183 28.13 0.45 18.92
CA SER A 183 26.70 0.19 19.05
C SER A 183 25.91 0.78 17.88
N SER A 184 26.20 2.02 17.47
CA SER A 184 25.48 2.67 16.37
C SER A 184 25.68 1.98 15.03
N ASN A 185 26.91 1.54 14.74
CA ASN A 185 27.24 0.91 13.46
C ASN A 185 26.77 -0.56 13.41
N PHE A 186 26.90 -1.29 14.51
CA PHE A 186 26.47 -2.70 14.60
C PHE A 186 24.95 -2.84 14.48
N ILE A 187 24.17 -1.95 15.11
CA ILE A 187 22.71 -1.96 15.05
C ILE A 187 22.20 -1.54 13.67
N ALA A 188 22.83 -0.54 13.04
CA ALA A 188 22.50 -0.15 11.67
C ALA A 188 22.68 -1.33 10.70
N LEU A 189 23.76 -2.09 10.85
CA LEU A 189 24.01 -3.31 10.08
C LEU A 189 22.99 -4.41 10.39
N LEU A 190 22.67 -4.68 11.66
CA LEU A 190 21.68 -5.70 12.02
C LEU A 190 20.27 -5.36 11.50
N LEU A 191 19.89 -4.09 11.52
CA LEU A 191 18.59 -3.63 11.02
C LEU A 191 18.54 -3.60 9.49
N SER A 192 19.67 -3.49 8.78
CA SER A 192 19.72 -3.53 7.31
C SER A 192 19.35 -4.90 6.73
N PHE A 193 19.57 -5.98 7.49
CA PHE A 193 19.22 -7.34 7.08
C PHE A 193 17.78 -7.74 7.42
N LYS A 194 16.99 -6.88 8.11
CA LYS A 194 15.60 -7.20 8.46
C LYS A 194 14.61 -6.65 7.42
N PRO A 195 13.94 -7.52 6.64
CA PRO A 195 12.95 -7.08 5.67
C PRO A 195 11.66 -6.69 6.40
N LYS A 196 11.38 -5.38 6.48
CA LYS A 196 10.13 -4.76 6.93
C LYS A 196 9.83 -4.86 8.43
N LEU A 197 10.08 -3.75 9.14
CA LEU A 197 9.61 -3.54 10.52
C LEU A 197 8.14 -3.12 10.51
N ASN A 198 7.21 -4.05 10.74
CA ASN A 198 5.76 -3.80 10.67
C ASN A 198 5.18 -2.98 11.84
N LYS A 199 6.00 -2.61 12.84
CA LYS A 199 5.57 -1.89 14.07
C LYS A 199 6.58 -0.81 14.51
N LEU A 200 7.11 -0.03 13.56
CA LEU A 200 8.14 0.99 13.80
C LEU A 200 7.82 1.90 14.99
N TYR A 201 6.62 2.50 15.01
CA TYR A 201 6.24 3.47 16.03
C TYR A 201 6.14 2.85 17.44
N ARG A 202 5.55 1.65 17.55
CA ARG A 202 5.49 0.91 18.84
C ARG A 202 6.89 0.52 19.32
N SER A 203 7.76 0.08 18.42
CA SER A 203 9.14 -0.26 18.76
C SER A 203 9.90 0.97 19.26
N MET A 204 9.72 2.12 18.62
CA MET A 204 10.35 3.39 19.01
C MET A 204 9.96 3.78 20.43
N LEU A 205 8.66 3.77 20.74
CA LEU A 205 8.15 4.11 22.08
C LEU A 205 8.66 3.15 23.17
N ILE A 206 8.73 1.85 22.89
CA ILE A 206 9.25 0.87 23.84
C ILE A 206 10.72 1.16 24.17
N ASN A 207 11.54 1.45 23.16
CA ASN A 207 12.95 1.78 23.39
C ASN A 207 13.11 3.11 24.14
N MET A 208 12.26 4.12 23.86
CA MET A 208 12.28 5.40 24.60
C MET A 208 11.94 5.21 26.08
N PHE A 209 11.01 4.29 26.39
CA PHE A 209 10.67 3.92 27.76
C PHE A 209 11.85 3.26 28.48
N PHE A 210 12.54 2.31 27.83
CA PHE A 210 13.70 1.64 28.42
C PHE A 210 14.89 2.58 28.64
N ILE A 211 15.14 3.53 27.73
CA ILE A 211 16.15 4.57 27.98
C ILE A 211 15.81 5.39 29.22
N GLY A 212 14.55 5.76 29.39
CA GLY A 212 14.11 6.48 30.59
C GLY A 212 14.36 5.68 31.87
N LEU A 213 14.09 4.38 31.85
CA LEU A 213 14.39 3.47 32.96
C LEU A 213 15.89 3.36 33.20
N GLY A 214 16.69 3.19 32.16
CA GLY A 214 18.14 3.07 32.25
C GLY A 214 18.80 4.33 32.82
N ILE A 215 18.34 5.51 32.42
CA ILE A 215 18.79 6.78 33.00
C ILE A 215 18.48 6.85 34.49
N SER A 216 17.27 6.45 34.90
CA SER A 216 16.93 6.39 36.33
C SER A 216 17.78 5.37 37.07
N PHE A 217 18.09 4.23 36.44
CA PHE A 217 18.94 3.18 36.99
C PHE A 217 20.37 3.68 37.27
N LEU A 218 20.96 4.48 36.36
CA LEU A 218 22.27 5.12 36.56
C LEU A 218 22.32 6.03 37.80
N GLY A 219 21.19 6.61 38.22
CA GLY A 219 21.13 7.45 39.41
C GLY A 219 21.02 6.68 40.73
N ILE A 220 20.72 5.38 40.68
CA ILE A 220 20.53 4.53 41.88
C ILE A 220 21.80 3.75 42.21
N PHE A 221 22.48 3.20 41.20
CA PHE A 221 23.63 2.33 41.40
C PHE A 221 24.95 3.11 41.38
N THR A 222 25.87 2.72 42.24
CA THR A 222 27.21 3.32 42.37
C THR A 222 28.33 2.37 41.90
N ASN A 223 28.00 1.14 41.51
CA ASN A 223 28.98 0.17 41.05
C ASN A 223 29.43 0.49 39.61
N ASN A 224 30.74 0.68 39.43
CA ASN A 224 31.36 1.01 38.14
C ASN A 224 30.92 0.08 37.00
N TYR A 225 30.96 -1.24 37.20
CA TYR A 225 30.62 -2.22 36.15
C TYR A 225 29.16 -2.12 35.71
N ILE A 226 28.25 -1.92 36.67
CA ILE A 226 26.80 -1.78 36.42
C ILE A 226 26.54 -0.49 35.62
N ILE A 227 27.21 0.60 35.99
CA ILE A 227 27.10 1.88 35.30
C ILE A 227 27.61 1.76 33.85
N PHE A 228 28.74 1.10 33.63
CA PHE A 228 29.28 0.90 32.27
C PHE A 228 28.37 0.01 31.42
N SER A 229 27.83 -1.09 31.95
CA SER A 229 26.89 -1.93 31.22
C SER A 229 25.61 -1.18 30.85
N GLU A 230 25.11 -0.36 31.76
CA GLU A 230 23.89 0.41 31.52
C GLU A 230 24.10 1.51 30.47
N LEU A 231 25.23 2.24 30.54
CA LEU A 231 25.60 3.20 29.51
C LEU A 231 25.74 2.55 28.13
N PHE A 232 26.21 1.30 28.06
CA PHE A 232 26.28 0.54 26.81
C PHE A 232 24.88 0.21 26.27
N ILE A 233 23.97 -0.26 27.13
CA ILE A 233 22.57 -0.56 26.76
C ILE A 233 21.86 0.71 26.26
N ILE A 234 21.97 1.81 27.00
CA ILE A 234 21.43 3.11 26.58
C ILE A 234 21.99 3.52 25.21
N SER A 235 23.27 3.29 24.92
CA SER A 235 23.88 3.61 23.61
C SER A 235 23.30 2.78 22.46
N ILE A 236 22.97 1.51 22.73
CA ILE A 236 22.28 0.63 21.79
C ILE A 236 20.87 1.15 21.52
N GLU A 237 20.09 1.39 22.57
CA GLU A 237 18.70 1.84 22.47
C GLU A 237 18.58 3.20 21.77
N PHE A 238 19.49 4.13 22.07
CA PHE A 238 19.52 5.45 21.43
C PHE A 238 19.75 5.33 19.93
N SER A 239 20.62 4.41 19.51
CA SER A 239 20.88 4.13 18.10
C SER A 239 19.65 3.52 17.40
N VAL A 240 18.95 2.58 18.06
CA VAL A 240 17.69 2.00 17.57
C VAL A 240 16.63 3.09 17.39
N ILE A 241 16.44 3.97 18.37
CA ILE A 241 15.46 5.06 18.29
C ILE A 241 15.77 6.02 17.16
N ASN A 242 17.04 6.38 16.97
CA ASN A 242 17.45 7.28 15.90
C ASN A 242 17.13 6.68 14.51
N ILE A 243 17.42 5.39 14.30
CA ILE A 243 17.11 4.68 13.05
C ILE A 243 15.59 4.61 12.83
N LEU A 244 14.82 4.23 13.86
CA LEU A 244 13.36 4.13 13.78
C LEU A 244 12.72 5.50 13.52
N SER A 245 13.18 6.54 14.21
CA SER A 245 12.69 7.91 14.08
C SER A 245 12.91 8.45 12.66
N MET A 246 14.12 8.30 12.13
CA MET A 246 14.46 8.72 10.77
C MET A 246 13.64 7.94 9.73
N SER A 247 13.46 6.62 9.91
CA SER A 247 12.65 5.79 9.02
C SER A 247 11.17 6.20 9.03
N ILE A 248 10.58 6.48 10.19
CA ILE A 248 9.19 6.94 10.30
C ILE A 248 9.01 8.31 9.64
N LEU A 249 9.92 9.25 9.90
CA LEU A 249 9.88 10.59 9.32
C LEU A 249 10.00 10.55 7.79
N GLN A 250 10.96 9.80 7.26
CA GLN A 250 11.16 9.66 5.81
C GLN A 250 9.92 9.12 5.09
N ARG A 251 9.16 8.20 5.73
CA ARG A 251 7.89 7.68 5.18
C ARG A 251 6.75 8.69 5.19
N GLN A 252 6.73 9.61 6.15
CA GLN A 252 5.65 10.59 6.28
C GLN A 252 5.86 11.85 5.45
N ILE A 253 7.09 12.12 5.00
CA ILE A 253 7.46 13.37 4.34
C ILE A 253 7.65 13.16 2.83
N PRO A 254 6.92 13.93 2.00
CA PRO A 254 7.10 13.95 0.54
C PRO A 254 8.54 14.23 0.10
N ASN A 255 9.00 13.57 -0.97
CA ASN A 255 10.38 13.62 -1.46
C ASN A 255 10.90 15.04 -1.74
N ASP A 256 10.04 15.90 -2.25
CA ASP A 256 10.28 17.31 -2.56
C ASP A 256 10.50 18.18 -1.31
N LEU A 257 9.91 17.80 -0.17
CA LEU A 257 10.02 18.51 1.10
C LEU A 257 11.04 17.91 2.08
N ARG A 258 11.52 16.67 1.85
CA ARG A 258 12.43 15.94 2.76
C ARG A 258 13.65 16.77 3.17
N GLY A 259 14.41 17.30 2.19
CA GLY A 259 15.63 18.04 2.46
C GLY A 259 15.43 19.29 3.33
N ARG A 260 14.29 19.97 3.17
CA ARG A 260 13.95 21.18 3.95
C ARG A 260 13.40 20.83 5.32
N PHE A 261 12.55 19.81 5.41
CA PHE A 261 12.03 19.31 6.67
C PHE A 261 13.15 18.85 7.61
N PHE A 262 14.08 18.03 7.12
CA PHE A 262 15.18 17.53 7.94
C PHE A 262 16.10 18.66 8.42
N SER A 263 16.24 19.74 7.65
CA SER A 263 16.94 20.95 8.10
C SER A 263 16.24 21.62 9.30
N ILE A 264 14.92 21.75 9.26
CA ILE A 264 14.13 22.29 10.38
C ILE A 264 14.22 21.39 11.60
N LEU A 265 14.00 20.08 11.45
CA LEU A 265 14.09 19.11 12.54
C LEU A 265 15.47 19.13 13.20
N THR A 266 16.52 19.17 12.39
CA THR A 266 17.90 19.29 12.85
C THR A 266 18.08 20.57 13.65
N THR A 267 17.64 21.71 13.11
CA THR A 267 17.73 23.02 13.77
C THR A 267 17.06 22.99 15.15
N ILE A 268 15.83 22.47 15.25
CA ILE A 268 15.11 22.38 16.52
C ILE A 268 15.86 21.48 17.51
N SER A 269 16.31 20.30 17.04
CA SER A 269 17.06 19.35 17.88
C SER A 269 18.33 19.97 18.46
N PHE A 270 19.06 20.78 17.67
CA PHE A 270 20.27 21.47 18.13
C PHE A 270 20.01 22.69 19.01
N ILE A 271 18.81 23.27 18.98
CA ILE A 271 18.40 24.32 19.95
C ILE A 271 18.05 23.70 21.30
N VAL A 272 17.44 22.51 21.29
CA VAL A 272 17.01 21.83 22.52
C VAL A 272 18.19 21.37 23.38
N MET A 273 19.27 20.87 22.77
CA MET A 273 20.42 20.32 23.52
C MET A 273 21.10 21.36 24.44
N PRO A 274 21.48 22.58 23.99
CA PRO A 274 22.06 23.60 24.86
C PRO A 274 21.15 24.01 26.01
N ILE A 275 19.84 24.07 25.77
CA ILE A 275 18.87 24.40 26.81
C ILE A 275 18.88 23.29 27.86
N SER A 276 18.86 22.02 27.44
CA SER A 276 19.02 20.88 28.36
C SER A 276 20.33 20.95 29.14
N TYR A 277 21.42 21.31 28.49
CA TYR A 277 22.74 21.41 29.14
C TYR A 277 22.79 22.51 30.18
N LEU A 278 22.25 23.68 29.85
CA LEU A 278 22.20 24.83 30.74
C LEU A 278 21.34 24.52 31.97
N THR A 279 20.13 23.98 31.77
CA THR A 279 19.21 23.66 32.87
C THR A 279 19.79 22.58 33.78
N ASN A 280 20.32 21.50 33.23
CA ASN A 280 20.91 20.42 34.03
C ASN A 280 22.21 20.86 34.72
N SER A 281 23.06 21.66 34.06
CA SER A 281 24.26 22.20 34.71
C SER A 281 23.91 23.13 35.88
N LEU A 282 22.85 23.93 35.78
CA LEU A 282 22.38 24.75 36.92
C LEU A 282 21.82 23.86 38.04
N LEU A 283 21.05 22.83 37.70
CA LEU A 283 20.51 21.89 38.69
C LEU A 283 21.62 21.17 39.48
N THR A 284 22.78 20.90 38.88
CA THR A 284 23.92 20.29 39.60
C THR A 284 24.51 21.16 40.71
N GLN A 285 24.19 22.45 40.76
CA GLN A 285 24.59 23.33 41.87
C GLN A 285 23.74 23.12 43.13
N TYR A 286 22.50 22.65 42.96
CA TYR A 286 21.51 22.51 44.04
C TYR A 286 21.23 21.05 44.39
N PHE A 287 21.42 20.13 43.45
CA PHE A 287 21.11 18.72 43.61
C PHE A 287 22.28 17.83 43.21
N SER A 288 22.41 16.68 43.88
CA SER A 288 23.37 15.63 43.51
C SER A 288 23.10 15.10 42.10
N ILE A 289 24.15 14.70 41.38
CA ILE A 289 24.07 14.11 40.03
C ILE A 289 23.09 12.92 39.98
N GLN A 290 23.08 12.07 41.02
CA GLN A 290 22.18 10.91 41.14
C GLN A 290 20.69 11.31 41.10
N ARG A 291 20.28 12.29 41.91
CA ARG A 291 18.90 12.81 41.91
C ARG A 291 18.51 13.44 40.58
N ILE A 292 19.45 14.10 39.90
CA ILE A 292 19.22 14.70 38.59
C ILE A 292 19.01 13.62 37.53
N LEU A 293 19.79 12.53 37.55
CA LEU A 293 19.60 11.38 36.66
C LEU A 293 18.23 10.71 36.88
N ILE A 294 17.86 10.45 38.13
CA ILE A 294 16.54 9.88 38.45
C ILE A 294 15.42 10.78 37.93
N PHE A 295 15.51 12.10 38.19
CA PHE A 295 14.54 13.07 37.72
C PHE A 295 14.40 13.09 36.20
N ASN A 296 15.51 13.06 35.46
CA ASN A 296 15.49 13.07 34.00
C ASN A 296 14.92 11.76 33.42
N GLY A 297 15.28 10.60 33.99
CA GLY A 297 14.74 9.32 33.57
C GLY A 297 13.23 9.24 33.78
N ILE A 298 12.74 9.63 34.96
CA ILE A 298 11.29 9.72 35.24
C ILE A 298 10.62 10.75 34.33
N GLY A 299 11.23 11.92 34.13
CA GLY A 299 10.71 12.97 33.25
C GLY A 299 10.52 12.49 31.82
N SER A 300 11.48 11.74 31.29
CA SER A 300 11.39 11.16 29.94
C SER A 300 10.24 10.16 29.79
N ILE A 301 10.01 9.31 30.78
CA ILE A 301 8.91 8.33 30.81
C ILE A 301 7.56 9.05 30.93
N THR A 302 7.46 10.01 31.86
CA THR A 302 6.20 10.71 32.15
C THR A 302 5.70 11.47 30.92
N LEU A 303 6.61 12.14 30.20
CA LEU A 303 6.28 12.88 28.98
C LEU A 303 5.96 11.96 27.80
N LEU A 304 6.60 10.78 27.72
CA LEU A 304 6.24 9.75 26.75
C LEU A 304 4.77 9.31 26.93
N PHE A 305 4.33 9.11 28.18
CA PHE A 305 2.93 8.76 28.48
C PHE A 305 1.96 9.92 28.20
N MET A 306 2.33 11.17 28.51
CA MET A 306 1.50 12.34 28.18
C MET A 306 1.27 12.48 26.67
N VAL A 307 2.30 12.20 25.87
CA VAL A 307 2.21 12.18 24.41
C VAL A 307 1.23 11.10 23.93
N LEU A 308 1.23 9.92 24.53
CA LEU A 308 0.36 8.81 24.14
C LEU A 308 -1.14 9.09 24.35
N ILE A 309 -1.49 10.09 25.18
CA ILE A 309 -2.86 10.51 25.47
C ILE A 309 -3.39 11.51 24.41
N ILE A 310 -2.53 12.04 23.54
CA ILE A 310 -2.89 13.04 22.53
C ILE A 310 -3.83 12.42 21.46
N PRO A 311 -5.08 12.89 21.29
CA PRO A 311 -6.10 12.25 20.44
C PRO A 311 -5.68 12.04 18.98
N PRO A 312 -4.99 12.98 18.29
CA PRO A 312 -4.44 12.76 16.94
C PRO A 312 -3.51 11.56 16.80
N ILE A 313 -2.80 11.15 17.86
CA ILE A 313 -1.93 9.97 17.86
C ILE A 313 -2.76 8.70 18.03
N ILE A 314 -3.77 8.73 18.92
CA ILE A 314 -4.74 7.65 19.12
C ILE A 314 -5.59 7.43 17.86
N ASP A 315 -6.00 8.51 17.19
CA ASP A 315 -6.72 8.47 15.91
C ASP A 315 -5.80 8.05 14.76
N TYR A 316 -4.50 8.36 14.81
CA TYR A 316 -3.51 7.74 13.91
C TYR A 316 -3.39 6.24 14.16
N PHE A 317 -3.34 5.76 15.40
CA PHE A 317 -3.34 4.32 15.72
C PHE A 317 -4.65 3.61 15.33
N LYS A 318 -5.78 4.31 15.39
CA LYS A 318 -7.09 3.80 14.93
C LYS A 318 -7.25 3.88 13.41
N SER A 319 -6.67 4.88 12.75
CA SER A 319 -6.75 5.10 11.28
C SER A 319 -5.63 4.41 10.49
N SER A 320 -4.49 4.07 11.09
CA SER A 320 -3.51 3.14 10.50
C SER A 320 -4.07 1.73 10.38
N ASN A 321 -5.14 1.41 11.12
CA ASN A 321 -5.98 0.22 10.92
C ASN A 321 -7.20 0.48 10.01
N LYS A 322 -7.42 1.73 9.57
CA LYS A 322 -8.56 2.16 8.74
C LYS A 322 -8.14 3.24 7.73
N LYS A 323 -7.21 2.91 6.84
CA LYS A 323 -7.18 3.40 5.47
C LYS A 323 -6.47 2.33 4.64
N SER A 324 -7.21 1.80 3.68
CA SER A 324 -6.82 0.70 2.81
C SER A 324 -5.81 1.19 1.77
N ILE A 325 -4.64 1.60 2.23
CA ILE A 325 -3.47 1.81 1.39
C ILE A 325 -2.51 0.69 1.73
N SER A 326 -2.47 -0.32 0.87
CA SER A 326 -1.45 -1.36 0.96
C SER A 326 -0.26 -0.88 0.14
N GLU A 327 0.80 -0.46 0.83
CA GLU A 327 2.09 -0.08 0.22
C GLU A 327 2.87 -1.33 -0.20
N TYR A 328 3.32 -1.34 -1.45
CA TYR A 328 4.16 -2.36 -2.05
C TYR A 328 5.44 -1.72 -2.57
N ASP A 329 6.44 -2.54 -2.93
CA ASP A 329 7.72 -2.01 -3.41
C ASP A 329 7.49 -1.28 -4.76
N GLY A 330 7.51 0.06 -4.74
CA GLY A 330 7.35 0.92 -5.92
C GLY A 330 5.93 1.39 -6.25
N PHE A 331 4.89 0.94 -5.54
CA PHE A 331 3.51 1.35 -5.79
C PHE A 331 2.61 1.11 -4.58
N TYR A 332 1.40 1.66 -4.60
CA TYR A 332 0.38 1.39 -3.58
C TYR A 332 -0.99 1.17 -4.22
N ILE A 333 -1.87 0.48 -3.49
CA ILE A 333 -3.25 0.26 -3.91
C ILE A 333 -4.19 1.04 -3.01
N LYS A 334 -5.13 1.75 -3.64
CA LYS A 334 -6.19 2.48 -2.95
C LYS A 334 -7.51 2.45 -3.72
N LYS A 335 -8.58 2.88 -3.06
CA LYS A 335 -9.84 3.21 -3.70
C LYS A 335 -9.70 4.54 -4.46
N LEU A 336 -10.36 4.68 -5.60
CA LEU A 336 -10.47 5.93 -6.34
C LEU A 336 -11.16 7.02 -5.49
N GLU A 337 -10.57 8.21 -5.41
CA GLU A 337 -11.07 9.33 -4.60
C GLU A 337 -11.17 10.64 -5.39
N THR A 338 -10.33 10.85 -6.41
CA THR A 338 -10.20 12.15 -7.09
C THR A 338 -10.42 12.05 -8.60
N TYR A 339 -10.76 13.18 -9.21
CA TYR A 339 -10.90 13.28 -10.66
C TYR A 339 -9.57 13.05 -11.41
N ALA A 340 -8.45 13.55 -10.89
CA ALA A 340 -7.13 13.35 -11.49
C ALA A 340 -6.74 11.86 -11.55
N GLU A 341 -7.08 11.08 -10.51
CA GLU A 341 -6.91 9.63 -10.53
C GLU A 341 -7.81 8.95 -11.58
N ALA A 342 -9.02 9.48 -11.82
CA ALA A 342 -9.91 8.97 -12.87
C ALA A 342 -9.34 9.24 -14.27
N GLU A 343 -8.72 10.40 -14.50
CA GLU A 343 -7.99 10.68 -15.74
C GLU A 343 -6.83 9.70 -15.97
N GLU A 344 -6.10 9.35 -14.91
CA GLU A 344 -5.02 8.35 -15.00
C GLU A 344 -5.53 6.93 -15.27
N ILE A 345 -6.72 6.56 -14.76
CA ILE A 345 -7.39 5.30 -15.16
C ILE A 345 -7.69 5.31 -16.66
N THR A 346 -8.25 6.40 -17.19
CA THR A 346 -8.53 6.56 -18.62
C THR A 346 -7.26 6.43 -19.45
N LYS A 347 -6.16 7.09 -19.06
CA LYS A 347 -4.86 6.95 -19.76
C LYS A 347 -4.32 5.52 -19.68
N CYS A 348 -4.42 4.86 -18.52
CA CYS A 348 -4.03 3.46 -18.35
C CYS A 348 -4.85 2.52 -19.25
N ALA A 349 -6.14 2.77 -19.41
CA ALA A 349 -7.01 2.02 -20.33
C ALA A 349 -6.57 2.21 -21.79
N TYR A 350 -6.28 3.44 -22.22
CA TYR A 350 -5.74 3.73 -23.55
C TYR A 350 -4.41 3.04 -23.81
N ARG A 351 -3.46 3.09 -22.86
CA ARG A 351 -2.17 2.38 -22.97
C ARG A 351 -2.37 0.86 -23.14
N THR A 352 -3.38 0.30 -22.48
CA THR A 352 -3.65 -1.15 -22.48
C THR A 352 -4.41 -1.63 -23.73
N TYR A 353 -5.43 -0.88 -24.17
CA TYR A 353 -6.42 -1.33 -25.15
C TYR A 353 -6.58 -0.42 -26.38
N GLY A 354 -5.86 0.70 -26.46
CA GLY A 354 -6.20 1.75 -27.42
C GLY A 354 -7.64 2.21 -27.20
N ASN A 355 -8.47 2.17 -28.26
CA ASN A 355 -9.89 2.52 -28.21
C ASN A 355 -10.81 1.28 -28.21
N SER A 356 -10.27 0.10 -27.93
CA SER A 356 -11.01 -1.16 -28.08
C SER A 356 -11.65 -1.68 -26.80
N TYR A 357 -11.46 -0.98 -25.67
CA TYR A 357 -12.09 -1.39 -24.43
C TYR A 357 -13.60 -1.23 -24.50
N ILE A 358 -14.29 -2.22 -23.95
CA ILE A 358 -15.74 -2.42 -24.06
C ILE A 358 -16.51 -1.21 -23.54
N HIS A 359 -16.22 -0.75 -22.33
CA HIS A 359 -17.04 0.29 -21.71
C HIS A 359 -16.54 1.70 -21.99
N ASP A 360 -17.29 2.45 -22.81
CA ASP A 360 -16.94 3.82 -23.21
C ASP A 360 -16.69 4.77 -22.01
N TYR A 361 -17.43 4.60 -20.91
CA TYR A 361 -17.26 5.42 -19.71
C TYR A 361 -15.90 5.25 -19.03
N ILE A 362 -15.13 4.19 -19.33
CA ILE A 362 -13.76 4.04 -18.83
C ILE A 362 -12.82 5.05 -19.51
N TYR A 363 -13.17 5.49 -20.72
CA TYR A 363 -12.46 6.51 -21.48
C TYR A 363 -12.93 7.95 -21.17
N ASP A 364 -13.90 8.13 -20.29
CA ASP A 364 -14.39 9.43 -19.83
C ASP A 364 -14.28 9.52 -18.30
N ALA A 365 -13.31 10.31 -17.81
CA ALA A 365 -13.07 10.50 -16.40
C ALA A 365 -14.29 11.06 -15.64
N ASN A 366 -15.12 11.91 -16.27
CA ASN A 366 -16.34 12.42 -15.65
C ASN A 366 -17.38 11.31 -15.48
N ALA A 367 -17.58 10.52 -16.53
CA ALA A 367 -18.51 9.39 -16.48
C ALA A 367 -18.07 8.34 -15.46
N LEU A 368 -16.77 7.98 -15.44
CA LEU A 368 -16.19 7.05 -14.47
C LEU A 368 -16.35 7.54 -13.03
N MET A 369 -16.07 8.83 -12.78
CA MET A 369 -16.23 9.42 -11.46
C MET A 369 -17.70 9.46 -11.03
N LYS A 370 -18.61 9.79 -11.96
CA LYS A 370 -20.05 9.75 -11.71
C LYS A 370 -20.54 8.36 -11.30
N MET A 371 -20.10 7.31 -11.99
CA MET A 371 -20.48 5.93 -11.63
C MET A 371 -19.95 5.52 -10.24
N ASN A 372 -18.75 5.99 -9.86
CA ASN A 372 -18.20 5.79 -8.52
C ASN A 372 -18.98 6.54 -7.43
N LEU A 373 -19.36 7.79 -7.69
CA LEU A 373 -20.15 8.62 -6.77
C LEU A 373 -21.56 8.06 -6.57
N GLU A 374 -22.19 7.58 -7.65
CA GLU A 374 -23.49 6.91 -7.62
C GLU A 374 -23.43 5.49 -7.02
N LYS A 375 -22.23 5.01 -6.67
CA LYS A 375 -21.98 3.65 -6.14
C LYS A 375 -22.44 2.53 -7.07
N LYS A 376 -22.54 2.79 -8.38
CA LYS A 376 -22.79 1.75 -9.38
C LYS A 376 -21.57 0.84 -9.51
N LEU A 377 -20.39 1.44 -9.43
CA LEU A 377 -19.11 0.74 -9.36
C LEU A 377 -18.22 1.34 -8.26
N ILE A 378 -17.25 0.56 -7.79
CA ILE A 378 -16.25 0.96 -6.81
C ILE A 378 -14.88 0.64 -7.39
N SER A 379 -14.19 1.66 -7.88
CA SER A 379 -12.88 1.55 -8.51
C SER A 379 -11.75 1.46 -7.48
N TYR A 380 -10.81 0.55 -7.74
CA TYR A 380 -9.55 0.41 -7.04
C TYR A 380 -8.41 0.55 -8.03
N ILE A 381 -7.38 1.28 -7.64
CA ILE A 381 -6.23 1.61 -8.48
C ILE A 381 -4.94 1.16 -7.83
N SER A 382 -4.02 0.69 -8.67
CA SER A 382 -2.61 0.55 -8.34
C SER A 382 -1.89 1.78 -8.90
N MET A 383 -1.18 2.51 -8.06
CA MET A 383 -0.58 3.79 -8.42
C MET A 383 0.88 3.86 -7.96
N ASN A 384 1.77 4.39 -8.79
CA ASN A 384 3.16 4.65 -8.39
C ASN A 384 3.26 5.96 -7.57
N TYR A 385 4.47 6.29 -7.13
CA TYR A 385 4.71 7.51 -6.34
C TYR A 385 4.68 8.81 -7.15
N ASP A 386 4.66 8.71 -8.48
CA ASP A 386 4.51 9.83 -9.41
C ASP A 386 3.02 10.09 -9.78
N ASN A 387 2.10 9.42 -9.07
CA ASN A 387 0.64 9.47 -9.27
C ASN A 387 0.15 8.90 -10.61
N GLU A 388 0.92 8.02 -11.25
CA GLU A 388 0.49 7.32 -12.46
C GLU A 388 -0.23 6.02 -12.09
N VAL A 389 -1.41 5.83 -12.66
CA VAL A 389 -2.17 4.57 -12.48
C VAL A 389 -1.55 3.49 -13.35
N LEU A 390 -1.08 2.44 -12.69
CA LEU A 390 -0.46 1.25 -13.26
C LEU A 390 -1.44 0.08 -13.43
N GLY A 391 -2.64 0.17 -12.83
CA GLY A 391 -3.68 -0.82 -13.02
C GLY A 391 -4.98 -0.46 -12.30
N HIS A 392 -6.06 -1.10 -12.72
CA HIS A 392 -7.42 -0.85 -12.24
C HIS A 392 -8.19 -2.17 -12.09
N VAL A 393 -9.03 -2.25 -11.06
CA VAL A 393 -10.08 -3.26 -10.85
C VAL A 393 -11.27 -2.56 -10.20
N SER A 394 -12.50 -2.96 -10.52
CA SER A 394 -13.70 -2.46 -9.85
C SER A 394 -14.53 -3.57 -9.21
N LEU A 395 -15.30 -3.20 -8.18
CA LEU A 395 -16.46 -3.97 -7.74
C LEU A 395 -17.74 -3.28 -8.23
N GLU A 396 -18.61 -4.02 -8.91
CA GLU A 396 -19.83 -3.51 -9.50
C GLU A 396 -21.07 -4.20 -8.92
N TYR A 397 -22.15 -3.43 -8.75
CA TYR A 397 -23.43 -3.95 -8.28
C TYR A 397 -24.25 -4.45 -9.47
N GLY A 398 -24.50 -5.76 -9.50
CA GLY A 398 -25.42 -6.37 -10.45
C GLY A 398 -26.89 -6.27 -9.99
N SER A 399 -27.75 -7.06 -10.63
CA SER A 399 -29.17 -7.20 -10.27
C SER A 399 -29.38 -7.72 -8.85
N ASN A 400 -28.47 -8.58 -8.37
CA ASN A 400 -28.43 -9.03 -6.99
C ASN A 400 -27.46 -8.15 -6.18
N PRO A 401 -27.94 -7.26 -5.29
CA PRO A 401 -27.07 -6.31 -4.58
C PRO A 401 -26.12 -6.98 -3.57
N TYR A 402 -26.33 -8.27 -3.26
CA TYR A 402 -25.48 -9.02 -2.35
C TYR A 402 -24.31 -9.74 -3.05
N VAL A 403 -24.36 -9.84 -4.38
CA VAL A 403 -23.34 -10.50 -5.21
C VAL A 403 -22.69 -9.45 -6.09
N LEU A 404 -21.41 -9.17 -5.88
CA LEU A 404 -20.70 -8.13 -6.63
C LEU A 404 -19.88 -8.74 -7.76
N GLU A 405 -19.84 -8.05 -8.89
CA GLU A 405 -18.91 -8.38 -9.97
C GLU A 405 -17.54 -7.78 -9.68
N LEU A 406 -16.48 -8.57 -9.81
CA LEU A 406 -15.12 -8.06 -9.93
C LEU A 406 -14.89 -7.79 -11.42
N SER A 407 -15.09 -6.53 -11.80
CA SER A 407 -15.09 -6.07 -13.19
C SER A 407 -13.89 -5.16 -13.48
N HIS A 408 -13.77 -4.79 -14.76
CA HIS A 408 -12.78 -3.86 -15.31
C HIS A 408 -11.34 -4.02 -14.85
N ALA A 409 -10.86 -5.27 -14.85
CA ALA A 409 -9.49 -5.61 -14.52
C ALA A 409 -8.54 -5.33 -15.69
N PHE A 410 -7.62 -4.38 -15.53
CA PHE A 410 -6.53 -4.15 -16.47
C PHE A 410 -5.29 -3.57 -15.80
N VAL A 411 -4.13 -3.81 -16.41
CA VAL A 411 -2.81 -3.42 -15.90
C VAL A 411 -2.00 -2.87 -17.06
N ASP A 412 -1.27 -1.79 -16.79
CA ASP A 412 -0.40 -1.15 -17.74
C ASP A 412 0.60 -2.15 -18.35
N PRO A 413 0.79 -2.16 -19.69
CA PRO A 413 1.71 -3.08 -20.35
C PRO A 413 3.14 -3.07 -19.79
N SER A 414 3.63 -1.92 -19.31
CA SER A 414 4.99 -1.75 -18.81
C SER A 414 5.30 -2.55 -17.52
N VAL A 415 4.27 -2.88 -16.73
CA VAL A 415 4.41 -3.57 -15.44
C VAL A 415 3.74 -4.96 -15.43
N ARG A 416 3.46 -5.52 -16.62
CA ARG A 416 2.91 -6.87 -16.75
C ARG A 416 3.85 -7.90 -16.13
N GLY A 417 3.27 -8.86 -15.42
CA GLY A 417 4.04 -9.89 -14.70
C GLY A 417 4.57 -9.47 -13.33
N MET A 418 4.51 -8.18 -12.96
CA MET A 418 4.98 -7.68 -11.66
C MET A 418 3.94 -7.84 -10.53
N GLY A 419 2.79 -8.45 -10.81
CA GLY A 419 1.81 -8.82 -9.79
C GLY A 419 0.74 -7.78 -9.43
N HIS A 420 0.69 -6.61 -10.07
CA HIS A 420 -0.32 -5.57 -9.78
C HIS A 420 -1.77 -6.09 -9.77
N LEU A 421 -2.16 -6.90 -10.77
CA LEU A 421 -3.51 -7.47 -10.84
C LEU A 421 -3.81 -8.40 -9.65
N ASN A 422 -2.81 -9.14 -9.17
CA ASN A 422 -2.95 -10.04 -8.02
C ASN A 422 -3.26 -9.22 -6.76
N TYR A 423 -2.49 -8.17 -6.51
CA TYR A 423 -2.70 -7.29 -5.36
C TYR A 423 -4.02 -6.52 -5.44
N LEU A 424 -4.41 -6.04 -6.63
CA LEU A 424 -5.71 -5.40 -6.86
C LEU A 424 -6.88 -6.36 -6.60
N THR A 425 -6.76 -7.60 -7.10
CA THR A 425 -7.77 -8.64 -6.90
C THR A 425 -7.92 -8.98 -5.41
N GLU A 426 -6.81 -9.15 -4.70
CA GLU A 426 -6.82 -9.42 -3.26
C GLU A 426 -7.45 -8.27 -2.47
N PHE A 427 -7.09 -7.03 -2.82
CA PHE A 427 -7.66 -5.83 -2.24
C PHE A 427 -9.18 -5.76 -2.44
N ALA A 428 -9.64 -5.93 -3.69
CA ALA A 428 -11.06 -5.94 -4.03
C ALA A 428 -11.83 -7.04 -3.28
N ILE A 429 -11.27 -8.25 -3.16
CA ILE A 429 -11.88 -9.32 -2.37
C ILE A 429 -12.05 -8.91 -0.91
N ASN A 430 -11.04 -8.29 -0.31
CA ASN A 430 -11.11 -7.85 1.08
C ASN A 430 -12.11 -6.70 1.28
N GLU A 431 -12.20 -5.76 0.34
CA GLU A 431 -13.23 -4.73 0.36
C GLU A 431 -14.64 -5.32 0.18
N GLY A 432 -14.82 -6.30 -0.71
CA GLY A 432 -16.07 -7.03 -0.89
C GLY A 432 -16.55 -7.70 0.41
N LYS A 433 -15.62 -8.23 1.25
CA LYS A 433 -15.95 -8.73 2.59
C LYS A 433 -16.49 -7.63 3.49
N LYS A 434 -15.86 -6.45 3.49
CA LYS A 434 -16.26 -5.30 4.31
C LYS A 434 -17.63 -4.74 3.90
N LEU A 435 -17.92 -4.76 2.61
CA LEU A 435 -19.24 -4.41 2.06
C LEU A 435 -20.33 -5.44 2.40
N GLY A 436 -19.94 -6.58 2.97
CA GLY A 436 -20.88 -7.62 3.39
C GLY A 436 -21.39 -8.50 2.25
N ALA A 437 -20.72 -8.51 1.10
CA ALA A 437 -21.07 -9.36 -0.04
C ALA A 437 -21.17 -10.84 0.37
N ILE A 438 -22.16 -11.56 -0.16
CA ILE A 438 -22.32 -13.00 0.07
C ILE A 438 -21.47 -13.83 -0.91
N GLY A 439 -21.13 -13.23 -2.04
CA GLY A 439 -20.29 -13.80 -3.08
C GLY A 439 -19.75 -12.73 -4.02
N LEU A 440 -18.68 -13.08 -4.71
CA LEU A 440 -18.13 -12.31 -5.82
C LEU A 440 -18.16 -13.17 -7.07
N TYR A 441 -18.36 -12.57 -8.24
CA TYR A 441 -18.13 -13.26 -9.51
C TYR A 441 -17.21 -12.46 -10.41
N VAL A 442 -16.64 -13.14 -11.40
CA VAL A 442 -15.81 -12.53 -12.44
C VAL A 442 -16.09 -13.23 -13.76
N LEU A 443 -16.13 -12.46 -14.84
CA LEU A 443 -16.20 -12.98 -16.20
C LEU A 443 -14.79 -13.07 -16.79
N THR A 444 -14.43 -14.24 -17.30
CA THR A 444 -13.10 -14.50 -17.86
C THR A 444 -13.20 -14.95 -19.30
N VAL A 445 -12.40 -14.37 -20.19
CA VAL A 445 -12.36 -14.75 -21.62
C VAL A 445 -11.93 -16.19 -21.83
N THR A 446 -12.33 -16.78 -22.95
CA THR A 446 -12.06 -18.19 -23.28
C THR A 446 -11.02 -18.36 -24.38
N SER A 447 -10.70 -17.30 -25.13
CA SER A 447 -9.58 -17.25 -26.07
C SER A 447 -8.21 -17.54 -25.43
N HIS A 448 -8.06 -17.30 -24.13
CA HIS A 448 -6.86 -17.64 -23.35
C HIS A 448 -7.17 -17.94 -21.88
N THR A 449 -6.26 -18.65 -21.19
CA THR A 449 -6.46 -19.05 -19.78
C THR A 449 -5.82 -18.12 -18.75
N TYR A 450 -5.18 -17.01 -19.13
CA TYR A 450 -4.43 -16.15 -18.21
C TYR A 450 -5.29 -15.57 -17.07
N SER A 451 -6.38 -14.87 -17.41
CA SER A 451 -7.32 -14.31 -16.42
C SER A 451 -8.02 -15.40 -15.61
N GLN A 452 -8.30 -16.55 -16.23
CA GLN A 452 -8.89 -17.70 -15.56
C GLN A 452 -8.00 -18.29 -14.46
N ARG A 453 -6.68 -18.39 -14.71
CA ARG A 453 -5.69 -18.86 -13.73
C ARG A 453 -5.58 -17.90 -12.54
N CYS A 454 -5.57 -16.59 -12.81
CA CYS A 454 -5.58 -15.56 -11.77
C CYS A 454 -6.84 -15.71 -10.88
N ALA A 455 -8.03 -15.74 -11.49
CA ALA A 455 -9.28 -15.93 -10.76
C ALA A 455 -9.28 -17.22 -9.90
N SER A 456 -8.78 -18.32 -10.47
CA SER A 456 -8.71 -19.61 -9.76
C SER A 456 -7.76 -19.59 -8.56
N LYS A 457 -6.60 -18.90 -8.67
CA LYS A 457 -5.66 -18.66 -7.55
C LYS A 457 -6.36 -17.96 -6.38
N TYR A 458 -7.27 -17.05 -6.68
CA TYR A 458 -8.10 -16.35 -5.70
C TYR A 458 -9.43 -17.04 -5.44
N GLY A 459 -9.54 -18.36 -5.62
CA GLY A 459 -10.68 -19.15 -5.16
C GLY A 459 -12.00 -18.94 -5.91
N PHE A 460 -11.99 -18.27 -7.07
CA PHE A 460 -13.12 -18.25 -7.98
C PHE A 460 -13.21 -19.56 -8.76
N LYS A 461 -14.42 -20.10 -8.91
CA LYS A 461 -14.66 -21.42 -9.51
C LYS A 461 -15.71 -21.33 -10.62
N ASP A 462 -15.52 -22.11 -11.68
CA ASP A 462 -16.37 -22.09 -12.88
C ASP A 462 -17.82 -22.46 -12.55
N CYS A 463 -18.76 -21.65 -13.07
CA CYS A 463 -20.19 -21.75 -12.79
C CYS A 463 -21.06 -21.67 -14.06
N ALA A 464 -20.66 -20.90 -15.07
CA ALA A 464 -21.37 -20.81 -16.35
C ALA A 464 -20.42 -20.53 -17.52
N LEU A 465 -20.80 -20.99 -18.72
CA LEU A 465 -20.14 -20.66 -19.98
C LEU A 465 -21.15 -19.84 -20.81
N LEU A 466 -20.81 -18.58 -21.05
CA LEU A 466 -21.61 -17.61 -21.79
C LEU A 466 -21.08 -17.55 -23.23
N LEU A 467 -21.77 -18.18 -24.16
CA LEU A 467 -21.35 -18.22 -25.57
C LEU A 467 -21.62 -16.91 -26.31
N SER A 468 -20.69 -16.51 -27.17
CA SER A 468 -20.76 -15.27 -27.99
C SER A 468 -21.29 -14.10 -27.16
N ARG A 469 -20.57 -13.76 -26.08
CA ARG A 469 -21.05 -12.81 -25.05
C ARG A 469 -20.63 -11.37 -25.32
N ILE A 470 -19.45 -11.18 -25.90
CA ILE A 470 -18.89 -9.85 -26.20
C ILE A 470 -18.20 -9.87 -27.56
N THR A 471 -17.97 -8.68 -28.11
CA THR A 471 -17.00 -8.51 -29.20
C THR A 471 -15.59 -8.56 -28.59
N PRO A 472 -14.63 -9.31 -29.17
CA PRO A 472 -13.31 -9.48 -28.57
C PRO A 472 -12.55 -8.15 -28.45
N LEU A 473 -11.90 -7.99 -27.30
CA LEU A 473 -11.01 -6.87 -27.00
C LEU A 473 -9.71 -6.97 -27.82
N LYS A 474 -9.24 -5.87 -28.41
CA LYS A 474 -7.92 -5.81 -29.05
C LYS A 474 -6.87 -5.42 -28.01
N PHE A 475 -6.10 -6.41 -27.55
CA PHE A 475 -5.03 -6.16 -26.59
C PHE A 475 -3.74 -5.72 -27.29
N ASN A 476 -3.13 -4.63 -26.83
CA ASN A 476 -1.76 -4.33 -27.20
C ASN A 476 -0.83 -5.40 -26.61
N ASN A 477 -0.04 -6.05 -27.47
CA ASN A 477 1.01 -7.02 -27.12
C ASN A 477 0.53 -8.31 -26.41
N ILE A 478 -0.71 -8.76 -26.64
CA ILE A 478 -1.17 -10.12 -26.31
C ILE A 478 -1.69 -10.77 -27.58
N CYS A 479 -0.95 -11.73 -28.13
CA CYS A 479 -1.39 -12.51 -29.29
C CYS A 479 -2.47 -13.52 -28.88
N GLY A 480 -3.74 -13.15 -29.06
CA GLY A 480 -4.87 -14.07 -29.05
C GLY A 480 -5.26 -14.48 -30.47
N LYS A 481 -5.94 -15.62 -30.62
CA LYS A 481 -6.57 -15.99 -31.91
C LYS A 481 -7.66 -14.97 -32.23
N ILE A 482 -7.61 -14.35 -33.41
CA ILE A 482 -8.64 -13.43 -33.89
C ILE A 482 -9.96 -14.20 -34.00
N GLN A 483 -10.98 -13.73 -33.28
CA GLN A 483 -12.35 -14.21 -33.34
C GLN A 483 -13.25 -13.00 -33.61
N ASP A 484 -14.42 -13.22 -34.22
CA ASP A 484 -15.40 -12.15 -34.40
C ASP A 484 -16.22 -11.91 -33.13
N ARG A 485 -16.33 -12.94 -32.27
CA ARG A 485 -17.04 -12.93 -30.99
C ARG A 485 -16.26 -13.71 -29.94
N GLU A 486 -16.38 -13.30 -28.68
CA GLU A 486 -15.68 -13.92 -27.55
C GLU A 486 -16.69 -14.51 -26.56
N SER A 487 -16.41 -15.75 -26.12
CA SER A 487 -17.17 -16.44 -25.08
C SER A 487 -16.51 -16.23 -23.72
N LEU A 488 -17.30 -16.18 -22.66
CA LEU A 488 -16.82 -15.92 -21.30
C LEU A 488 -17.17 -17.08 -20.37
N ILE A 489 -16.29 -17.40 -19.42
CA ILE A 489 -16.62 -18.25 -18.28
C ILE A 489 -16.88 -17.37 -17.07
N LEU A 490 -18.08 -17.50 -16.51
CA LEU A 490 -18.46 -16.94 -15.22
C LEU A 490 -17.86 -17.82 -14.12
N LYS A 491 -17.00 -17.22 -13.30
CA LYS A 491 -16.45 -17.85 -12.10
C LYS A 491 -16.97 -17.15 -10.85
N TYR A 492 -17.32 -17.92 -9.84
CA TYR A 492 -17.89 -17.42 -8.58
C TYR A 492 -17.03 -17.81 -7.37
N ARG A 493 -16.94 -16.90 -6.41
CA ARG A 493 -16.31 -17.10 -5.11
C ARG A 493 -17.32 -16.81 -3.98
N PRO A 494 -17.73 -17.82 -3.18
CA PRO A 494 -18.51 -17.58 -1.98
C PRO A 494 -17.69 -16.78 -0.94
N MET A 495 -18.31 -15.77 -0.33
CA MET A 495 -17.67 -14.88 0.65
C MET A 495 -18.15 -15.15 2.09
N LYS A 496 -19.31 -15.79 2.23
CA LYS A 496 -19.90 -16.22 3.50
C LYS A 496 -20.38 -17.66 3.39
N ARG A 497 -20.60 -18.31 4.54
CA ARG A 497 -21.21 -19.64 4.57
C ARG A 497 -22.62 -19.55 3.97
N GLN A 498 -22.82 -20.30 2.89
CA GLN A 498 -24.07 -20.31 2.14
C GLN A 498 -25.12 -21.21 2.84
N ARG A 499 -26.39 -20.81 2.75
CA ARG A 499 -27.52 -21.61 3.25
C ARG A 499 -27.72 -22.85 2.38
N LYS A 500 -28.46 -23.85 2.88
CA LYS A 500 -28.89 -25.00 2.07
C LYS A 500 -29.73 -24.49 0.90
N LYS A 501 -29.40 -24.92 -0.33
CA LYS A 501 -30.06 -24.46 -1.56
C LYS A 501 -31.06 -25.50 -2.06
N ILE A 502 -32.13 -25.06 -2.69
CA ILE A 502 -33.18 -25.90 -3.26
C ILE A 502 -33.25 -25.61 -4.75
N ALA A 503 -33.34 -26.66 -5.56
CA ALA A 503 -33.51 -26.54 -7.01
C ALA A 503 -34.72 -27.35 -7.51
N TYR A 504 -35.52 -26.71 -8.36
CA TYR A 504 -36.56 -27.33 -9.19
C TYR A 504 -36.09 -27.27 -10.66
N ILE A 505 -35.44 -28.34 -11.11
CA ILE A 505 -34.90 -28.45 -12.47
C ILE A 505 -35.22 -29.82 -13.08
N PRO A 506 -35.13 -29.98 -14.40
CA PRO A 506 -35.23 -31.29 -15.05
C PRO A 506 -34.09 -32.24 -14.64
N ALA A 507 -34.39 -33.55 -14.62
CA ALA A 507 -33.46 -34.59 -14.17
C ALA A 507 -32.14 -34.61 -14.99
N HIS A 508 -32.18 -34.28 -16.28
CA HIS A 508 -30.99 -34.29 -17.14
C HIS A 508 -29.94 -33.23 -16.75
N HIS A 509 -30.35 -32.11 -16.14
CA HIS A 509 -29.43 -31.08 -15.65
C HIS A 509 -28.95 -31.31 -14.21
N GLU A 510 -29.58 -32.21 -13.43
CA GLU A 510 -29.22 -32.40 -12.01
C GLU A 510 -27.74 -32.77 -11.82
N LYS A 511 -27.20 -33.63 -12.69
CA LYS A 511 -25.80 -34.07 -12.59
C LYS A 511 -24.83 -32.90 -12.75
N ILE A 512 -24.97 -32.08 -13.80
CA ILE A 512 -24.07 -30.95 -14.04
C ILE A 512 -24.26 -29.85 -12.99
N VAL A 513 -25.50 -29.54 -12.60
CA VAL A 513 -25.79 -28.54 -11.56
C VAL A 513 -25.20 -28.97 -10.21
N ASN A 514 -25.32 -30.25 -9.85
CA ASN A 514 -24.72 -30.78 -8.63
C ASN A 514 -23.18 -30.69 -8.66
N GLN A 515 -22.56 -30.96 -9.81
CA GLN A 515 -21.10 -30.81 -9.96
C GLN A 515 -20.66 -29.35 -9.76
N LEU A 516 -21.38 -28.38 -10.34
CA LEU A 516 -21.08 -26.95 -10.19
C LEU A 516 -21.20 -26.49 -8.74
N TYR A 517 -22.28 -26.84 -8.03
CA TYR A 517 -22.44 -26.49 -6.62
C TYR A 517 -21.48 -27.22 -5.68
N ASN A 518 -21.18 -28.50 -5.93
CA ASN A 518 -20.18 -29.23 -5.15
C ASN A 518 -18.78 -28.64 -5.33
N ASN A 519 -18.46 -28.16 -6.54
CA ASN A 519 -17.22 -27.43 -6.77
C ASN A 519 -17.14 -26.18 -5.87
N LEU A 520 -18.24 -25.47 -5.65
CA LEU A 520 -18.32 -24.34 -4.72
C LEU A 520 -18.31 -24.73 -3.23
N GLY A 521 -18.36 -26.03 -2.90
CA GLY A 521 -18.52 -26.52 -1.53
C GLY A 521 -19.94 -26.29 -0.96
N ILE A 522 -20.93 -26.16 -1.84
CA ILE A 522 -22.33 -25.87 -1.48
C ILE A 522 -23.18 -27.11 -1.74
N LYS A 523 -23.97 -27.53 -0.75
CA LYS A 523 -24.93 -28.63 -0.90
C LYS A 523 -26.25 -28.10 -1.44
N ILE A 524 -26.72 -28.69 -2.53
CA ILE A 524 -28.02 -28.42 -3.13
C ILE A 524 -28.97 -29.61 -2.95
N LYS A 525 -30.25 -29.34 -2.70
CA LYS A 525 -31.31 -30.35 -2.62
C LYS A 525 -32.24 -30.20 -3.81
N PHE A 526 -32.24 -31.18 -4.70
CA PHE A 526 -33.22 -31.27 -5.79
C PHE A 526 -34.58 -31.70 -5.23
N LYS A 527 -35.65 -31.08 -5.71
CA LYS A 527 -37.02 -31.43 -5.35
C LYS A 527 -37.76 -31.98 -6.56
N SER A 528 -38.60 -32.98 -6.30
CA SER A 528 -39.41 -33.63 -7.31
C SER A 528 -40.34 -32.64 -8.02
N THR A 529 -40.44 -32.80 -9.33
CA THR A 529 -41.20 -31.96 -10.27
C THR A 529 -42.62 -32.50 -10.51
N LYS A 530 -43.16 -33.36 -9.63
CA LYS A 530 -44.44 -34.05 -9.88
C LYS A 530 -45.69 -33.13 -9.95
N ASP A 531 -45.61 -31.89 -9.48
CA ASP A 531 -46.63 -30.84 -9.68
C ASP A 531 -46.04 -29.67 -10.52
N GLN A 532 -45.95 -29.86 -11.84
CA GLN A 532 -45.24 -28.97 -12.78
C GLN A 532 -45.99 -27.67 -13.16
N ASN A 533 -47.25 -27.51 -12.73
CA ASN A 533 -48.12 -26.37 -13.11
C ASN A 533 -48.54 -25.46 -11.93
N LYS A 534 -47.93 -25.57 -10.75
CA LYS A 534 -48.23 -24.63 -9.67
C LYS A 534 -47.56 -23.29 -9.94
N LEU A 535 -48.41 -22.32 -10.30
CA LEU A 535 -48.06 -20.92 -10.47
C LEU A 535 -47.40 -20.39 -9.20
N ASP A 536 -46.23 -19.77 -9.35
CA ASP A 536 -45.54 -19.14 -8.22
C ASP A 536 -46.12 -17.74 -7.92
N SER A 537 -46.88 -17.16 -8.86
CA SER A 537 -47.52 -15.85 -8.75
C SER A 537 -48.82 -15.75 -9.56
N SER A 538 -49.65 -14.74 -9.27
CA SER A 538 -50.85 -14.43 -10.06
C SER A 538 -50.54 -13.73 -11.39
N LYS A 539 -49.38 -13.07 -11.51
CA LYS A 539 -48.92 -12.36 -12.72
C LYS A 539 -47.47 -12.68 -13.03
N THR A 540 -47.15 -12.80 -14.31
CA THR A 540 -45.77 -12.94 -14.79
C THR A 540 -45.02 -11.60 -14.68
N SER A 541 -43.81 -11.64 -14.12
CA SER A 541 -42.89 -10.52 -14.02
C SER A 541 -41.56 -10.88 -14.68
N LEU A 542 -41.26 -10.19 -15.78
CA LEU A 542 -40.04 -10.33 -16.56
C LEU A 542 -39.28 -9.00 -16.54
N THR A 543 -37.96 -9.06 -16.46
CA THR A 543 -37.09 -7.91 -16.71
C THR A 543 -36.26 -8.23 -17.95
N CYS A 544 -36.49 -7.49 -19.03
CA CYS A 544 -35.79 -7.66 -20.30
C CYS A 544 -34.81 -6.50 -20.48
N THR A 545 -33.57 -6.82 -20.85
CA THR A 545 -32.52 -5.84 -21.10
C THR A 545 -31.85 -6.18 -22.42
N ASN A 546 -31.85 -5.22 -23.34
CA ASN A 546 -31.01 -5.28 -24.53
C ASN A 546 -29.65 -4.69 -24.15
N ALA A 547 -28.72 -5.56 -23.77
CA ALA A 547 -27.40 -5.18 -23.32
C ALA A 547 -26.47 -4.87 -24.52
N ASP A 548 -25.36 -4.21 -24.22
CA ASP A 548 -24.31 -3.97 -25.21
C ASP A 548 -23.79 -5.29 -25.82
N TYR A 549 -23.15 -5.18 -26.99
CA TYR A 549 -22.57 -6.30 -27.75
C TYR A 549 -23.60 -7.29 -28.29
N SER A 550 -24.78 -6.80 -28.68
CA SER A 550 -25.81 -7.65 -29.30
C SER A 550 -26.20 -8.82 -28.40
N VAL A 551 -26.41 -8.56 -27.11
CA VAL A 551 -26.85 -9.56 -26.13
C VAL A 551 -28.19 -9.17 -25.53
N GLY A 552 -29.15 -10.09 -25.59
CA GLY A 552 -30.39 -9.99 -24.83
C GLY A 552 -30.28 -10.68 -23.48
N ILE A 553 -30.83 -10.09 -22.43
CA ILE A 553 -30.92 -10.70 -21.10
C ILE A 553 -32.37 -10.63 -20.63
N ILE A 554 -32.93 -11.77 -20.22
CA ILE A 554 -34.26 -11.87 -19.63
C ILE A 554 -34.14 -12.49 -18.24
N HIS A 555 -34.52 -11.75 -17.20
CA HIS A 555 -34.72 -12.30 -15.85
C HIS A 555 -36.20 -12.62 -15.63
N ILE A 556 -36.50 -13.86 -15.23
CA ILE A 556 -37.85 -14.29 -14.89
C ILE A 556 -38.01 -14.26 -13.36
N ASN A 557 -38.62 -13.18 -12.86
CA ASN A 557 -38.79 -12.97 -11.43
C ASN A 557 -39.98 -13.76 -10.86
N ALA A 558 -41.06 -13.82 -11.63
CA ALA A 558 -42.28 -14.55 -11.28
C ALA A 558 -42.98 -15.03 -12.56
N PHE A 559 -43.61 -16.21 -12.54
CA PHE A 559 -44.22 -16.80 -13.73
C PHE A 559 -45.66 -17.27 -13.44
N SER A 560 -46.58 -16.91 -14.34
CA SER A 560 -48.01 -17.26 -14.32
C SER A 560 -48.48 -17.83 -15.68
N ILE A 561 -49.77 -18.17 -15.81
CA ILE A 561 -50.39 -18.80 -17.00
C ILE A 561 -50.23 -17.92 -18.24
N ASP A 562 -50.17 -16.59 -18.07
CA ASP A 562 -49.95 -15.61 -19.14
C ASP A 562 -48.48 -15.47 -19.56
N GLY A 563 -47.57 -16.22 -18.94
CA GLY A 563 -46.14 -15.97 -19.00
C GLY A 563 -45.44 -16.48 -20.26
N THR A 564 -45.94 -17.54 -20.89
CA THR A 564 -45.30 -18.12 -22.09
C THR A 564 -45.39 -17.16 -23.27
N THR A 565 -46.57 -16.58 -23.52
CA THR A 565 -46.77 -15.62 -24.61
C THR A 565 -45.91 -14.37 -24.41
N LYS A 566 -45.92 -13.79 -23.21
CA LYS A 566 -45.07 -12.63 -22.86
C LYS A 566 -43.57 -12.92 -23.04
N LEU A 567 -43.13 -14.11 -22.65
CA LEU A 567 -41.74 -14.53 -22.79
C LEU A 567 -41.35 -14.65 -24.26
N ILE A 568 -42.21 -15.25 -25.10
CA ILE A 568 -41.98 -15.33 -26.55
C ILE A 568 -41.92 -13.93 -27.16
N ASP A 569 -42.84 -13.04 -26.80
CA ASP A 569 -42.87 -11.67 -27.33
C ASP A 569 -41.55 -10.93 -27.04
N GLU A 570 -41.01 -11.07 -25.81
CA GLU A 570 -39.72 -10.48 -25.46
C GLU A 570 -38.53 -11.14 -26.18
N ILE A 571 -38.55 -12.47 -26.36
CA ILE A 571 -37.53 -13.18 -27.14
C ILE A 571 -37.54 -12.69 -28.59
N ASN A 572 -38.72 -12.61 -29.22
CA ASN A 572 -38.86 -12.14 -30.60
C ASN A 572 -38.41 -10.68 -30.75
N LYS A 573 -38.74 -9.80 -29.81
CA LYS A 573 -38.22 -8.42 -29.80
C LYS A 573 -36.70 -8.36 -29.75
N LEU A 574 -36.05 -9.26 -29.00
CA LEU A 574 -34.59 -9.32 -28.93
C LEU A 574 -33.98 -9.93 -30.19
N LEU A 575 -34.63 -10.90 -30.82
CA LEU A 575 -34.21 -11.48 -32.11
C LEU A 575 -34.31 -10.45 -33.24
N LEU A 576 -35.39 -9.67 -33.30
CA LEU A 576 -35.56 -8.57 -34.27
C LEU A 576 -34.51 -7.47 -34.14
N LYS A 577 -33.88 -7.33 -32.97
CA LYS A 577 -32.74 -6.43 -32.74
C LYS A 577 -31.39 -7.03 -33.14
N ASN A 578 -31.38 -8.18 -33.81
CA ASN A 578 -30.18 -8.92 -34.23
C ASN A 578 -29.23 -9.25 -33.07
N ASN A 579 -29.76 -9.59 -31.90
CA ASN A 579 -28.95 -10.11 -30.81
C ASN A 579 -28.32 -11.46 -31.19
N LYS A 580 -27.01 -11.58 -30.94
CA LYS A 580 -26.21 -12.77 -31.18
C LYS A 580 -26.41 -13.83 -30.11
N THR A 581 -26.68 -13.43 -28.87
CA THR A 581 -27.05 -14.38 -27.81
C THR A 581 -28.13 -13.79 -26.93
N ILE A 582 -29.11 -14.60 -26.54
CA ILE A 582 -30.12 -14.26 -25.53
C ILE A 582 -29.91 -15.16 -24.31
N PHE A 583 -29.68 -14.58 -23.14
CA PHE A 583 -29.59 -15.29 -21.87
C PHE A 583 -30.88 -15.17 -21.09
N VAL A 584 -31.38 -16.30 -20.57
CA VAL A 584 -32.55 -16.34 -19.70
C VAL A 584 -32.13 -16.84 -18.31
N TYR A 585 -32.42 -16.03 -17.30
CA TYR A 585 -32.12 -16.31 -15.90
C TYR A 585 -33.41 -16.72 -15.17
N LEU A 586 -33.40 -17.91 -14.58
CA LEU A 586 -34.53 -18.50 -13.86
C LEU A 586 -34.13 -18.80 -12.41
N LYS A 587 -34.93 -18.39 -11.43
CA LYS A 587 -34.66 -18.70 -10.02
C LYS A 587 -34.82 -20.20 -9.75
N LEU A 588 -33.78 -20.85 -9.24
CA LEU A 588 -33.75 -22.28 -8.96
C LEU A 588 -34.77 -22.72 -7.90
N CYS A 589 -35.13 -21.82 -6.98
CA CYS A 589 -36.10 -22.10 -5.91
C CYS A 589 -37.57 -22.09 -6.37
N ASN A 590 -37.87 -21.58 -7.57
CA ASN A 590 -39.21 -21.48 -8.11
C ASN A 590 -39.66 -22.79 -8.74
N LYS A 591 -40.91 -23.22 -8.50
CA LYS A 591 -41.39 -24.52 -9.01
C LYS A 591 -41.57 -24.50 -10.53
N SER A 592 -41.97 -23.34 -11.07
CA SER A 592 -42.14 -23.11 -12.51
C SER A 592 -40.85 -23.29 -13.32
N THR A 593 -39.67 -23.18 -12.69
CA THR A 593 -38.36 -23.28 -13.35
C THR A 593 -38.17 -24.60 -14.09
N ALA A 594 -38.60 -25.73 -13.53
CA ALA A 594 -38.47 -27.03 -14.20
C ALA A 594 -39.28 -27.13 -15.49
N TYR A 595 -40.48 -26.51 -15.52
CA TYR A 595 -41.32 -26.42 -16.72
C TYR A 595 -40.69 -25.46 -17.74
N LEU A 596 -40.27 -24.27 -17.29
CA LEU A 596 -39.69 -23.24 -18.15
C LEU A 596 -38.42 -23.69 -18.85
N ILE A 597 -37.58 -24.48 -18.18
CA ILE A 597 -36.38 -25.04 -18.80
C ILE A 597 -36.78 -25.94 -19.98
N LYS A 598 -37.68 -26.90 -19.78
CA LYS A 598 -38.13 -27.79 -20.86
C LYS A 598 -38.76 -27.02 -22.02
N TYR A 599 -39.56 -25.99 -21.68
CA TYR A 599 -40.19 -25.14 -22.68
C TYR A 599 -39.15 -24.37 -23.52
N LEU A 600 -38.20 -23.69 -22.86
CA LEU A 600 -37.13 -22.96 -23.55
C LEU A 600 -36.21 -23.89 -24.35
N GLU A 601 -35.91 -25.09 -23.84
CA GLU A 601 -35.18 -26.12 -24.58
C GLU A 601 -35.91 -26.55 -25.85
N SER A 602 -37.24 -26.67 -25.80
CA SER A 602 -38.05 -26.98 -26.99
C SER A 602 -37.99 -25.88 -28.06
N LEU A 603 -37.68 -24.64 -27.66
CA LEU A 603 -37.45 -23.48 -28.53
C LEU A 603 -35.98 -23.37 -29.00
N GLY A 604 -35.10 -24.27 -28.55
CA GLY A 604 -33.69 -24.29 -28.93
C GLY A 604 -32.74 -23.55 -27.98
N PHE A 605 -33.21 -23.13 -26.79
CA PHE A 605 -32.29 -22.69 -25.74
C PHE A 605 -31.52 -23.90 -25.18
N ILE A 606 -30.27 -23.67 -24.80
CA ILE A 606 -29.42 -24.68 -24.18
C ILE A 606 -28.96 -24.21 -22.80
N PHE A 607 -28.53 -25.16 -21.98
CA PHE A 607 -27.95 -24.85 -20.68
C PHE A 607 -26.66 -24.04 -20.83
N SER A 608 -26.48 -23.04 -19.97
CA SER A 608 -25.26 -22.23 -19.90
C SER A 608 -24.52 -22.42 -18.57
N GLY A 609 -25.27 -22.54 -17.46
CA GLY A 609 -24.69 -22.70 -16.13
C GLY A 609 -25.58 -22.22 -15.01
N ILE A 610 -24.96 -21.83 -13.90
CA ILE A 610 -25.63 -21.29 -12.72
C ILE A 610 -25.04 -19.93 -12.32
N MET A 611 -25.87 -19.07 -11.74
CA MET A 611 -25.45 -17.85 -11.04
C MET A 611 -25.78 -18.01 -9.55
N PRO A 612 -24.78 -18.29 -8.69
CA PRO A 612 -25.04 -18.52 -7.28
C PRO A 612 -25.47 -17.26 -6.52
N GLY A 613 -26.52 -17.38 -5.71
CA GLY A 613 -27.06 -16.32 -4.86
C GLY A 613 -27.06 -16.68 -3.36
N ASP A 614 -28.03 -16.16 -2.61
CA ASP A 614 -28.25 -16.38 -1.17
C ASP A 614 -29.14 -17.60 -0.84
N GLY A 615 -29.53 -18.37 -1.85
CA GLY A 615 -30.49 -19.47 -1.77
C GLY A 615 -31.82 -19.15 -2.48
N TYR A 616 -32.33 -17.93 -2.35
CA TYR A 616 -33.57 -17.49 -3.02
C TYR A 616 -33.27 -16.82 -4.37
N ASN A 617 -32.10 -16.22 -4.50
CA ASN A 617 -31.64 -15.56 -5.72
C ASN A 617 -30.59 -16.39 -6.46
N ASP A 618 -30.57 -17.70 -6.24
CA ASP A 618 -29.81 -18.63 -7.06
C ASP A 618 -30.51 -18.84 -8.39
N GLU A 619 -29.80 -18.64 -9.48
CA GLU A 619 -30.37 -18.71 -10.83
C GLU A 619 -29.68 -19.81 -11.66
N ILE A 620 -30.46 -20.44 -12.53
CA ILE A 620 -29.97 -21.23 -13.65
C ILE A 620 -30.05 -20.37 -14.91
N ILE A 621 -29.02 -20.48 -15.75
CA ILE A 621 -28.86 -19.68 -16.95
C ILE A 621 -29.07 -20.61 -18.16
N LEU A 622 -29.99 -20.22 -19.02
CA LEU A 622 -30.16 -20.78 -20.36
C LEU A 622 -29.71 -19.75 -21.38
N GLN A 623 -29.28 -20.20 -22.55
CA GLN A 623 -28.84 -19.34 -23.63
C GLN A 623 -29.38 -19.80 -24.98
N TYR A 624 -29.74 -18.86 -25.83
CA TYR A 624 -30.01 -19.06 -27.24
C TYR A 624 -28.99 -18.26 -28.04
N THR A 625 -28.16 -18.94 -28.82
CA THR A 625 -27.06 -18.31 -29.56
C THR A 625 -27.38 -18.28 -31.05
N ASN A 626 -27.63 -17.10 -31.60
CA ASN A 626 -27.83 -16.86 -33.03
C ASN A 626 -26.48 -16.55 -33.72
N ASP A 627 -25.50 -17.43 -33.50
CA ASP A 627 -24.11 -17.27 -33.93
C ASP A 627 -23.45 -18.65 -34.02
N ASP A 628 -22.48 -18.82 -34.92
CA ASP A 628 -21.78 -20.10 -35.08
C ASP A 628 -20.60 -20.19 -34.09
N ILE A 629 -20.59 -21.24 -33.26
CA ILE A 629 -19.63 -21.39 -32.18
C ILE A 629 -18.56 -22.43 -32.51
N ASP A 630 -17.32 -21.96 -32.68
CA ASP A 630 -16.15 -22.85 -32.75
C ASP A 630 -15.64 -23.20 -31.34
N PHE A 631 -16.14 -24.31 -30.79
CA PHE A 631 -15.70 -24.84 -29.50
C PHE A 631 -14.20 -25.13 -29.42
N LYS A 632 -13.46 -25.27 -30.54
CA LYS A 632 -11.99 -25.45 -30.50
C LYS A 632 -11.27 -24.18 -30.03
N LYS A 633 -11.94 -23.02 -30.05
CA LYS A 633 -11.40 -21.74 -29.59
C LYS A 633 -11.80 -21.41 -28.14
N ILE A 634 -12.62 -22.25 -27.50
CA ILE A 634 -13.06 -22.09 -26.12
C ILE A 634 -12.16 -22.93 -25.21
N ALA A 635 -11.33 -22.28 -24.42
CA ALA A 635 -10.47 -22.94 -23.45
C ALA A 635 -10.92 -22.69 -22.00
N SER A 636 -10.83 -23.74 -21.17
CA SER A 636 -10.93 -23.61 -19.71
C SER A 636 -9.68 -24.12 -19.01
N ASN A 637 -9.29 -23.45 -17.92
CA ASN A 637 -8.15 -23.85 -17.10
C ASN A 637 -8.48 -24.94 -16.05
N SER A 638 -9.73 -25.39 -15.95
CA SER A 638 -10.17 -26.30 -14.88
C SER A 638 -10.92 -27.52 -15.42
N ILE A 639 -10.92 -28.60 -14.63
CA ILE A 639 -11.64 -29.84 -14.94
C ILE A 639 -13.15 -29.58 -15.02
N ILE A 640 -13.72 -28.84 -14.06
CA ILE A 640 -15.16 -28.52 -14.06
C ILE A 640 -15.52 -27.65 -15.27
N GLY A 641 -14.70 -26.67 -15.63
CA GLY A 641 -14.95 -25.83 -16.79
C GLY A 641 -14.88 -26.61 -18.11
N ASN A 642 -13.94 -27.54 -18.25
CA ASN A 642 -13.90 -28.44 -19.42
C ASN A 642 -15.11 -29.39 -19.46
N ASN A 643 -15.57 -29.90 -18.31
CA ASN A 643 -16.80 -30.69 -18.24
C ASN A 643 -18.03 -29.87 -18.65
N LEU A 644 -18.10 -28.60 -18.25
CA LEU A 644 -19.16 -27.68 -18.64
C LEU A 644 -19.14 -27.41 -20.15
N ILE A 645 -17.97 -27.16 -20.74
CA ILE A 645 -17.81 -27.00 -22.19
C ILE A 645 -18.32 -28.24 -22.93
N ASN A 646 -17.88 -29.43 -22.51
CA ASN A 646 -18.30 -30.69 -23.13
C ASN A 646 -19.79 -30.94 -22.98
N TYR A 647 -20.38 -30.61 -21.83
CA TYR A 647 -21.81 -30.73 -21.60
C TYR A 647 -22.60 -29.84 -22.57
N ILE A 648 -22.24 -28.56 -22.66
CA ILE A 648 -22.93 -27.59 -23.52
C ILE A 648 -22.79 -27.97 -24.99
N LYS A 649 -21.60 -28.42 -25.40
CA LYS A 649 -21.33 -28.87 -26.77
C LYS A 649 -22.22 -30.04 -27.22
N GLN A 650 -22.70 -30.89 -26.31
CA GLN A 650 -23.61 -31.99 -26.65
C GLN A 650 -25.02 -31.52 -27.05
N TYR A 651 -25.41 -30.33 -26.64
CA TYR A 651 -26.73 -29.76 -26.90
C TYR A 651 -26.69 -28.60 -27.89
N ASP A 652 -25.50 -28.15 -28.31
CA ASP A 652 -25.37 -27.08 -29.29
C ASP A 652 -25.72 -27.61 -30.69
N TYR A 653 -26.74 -27.01 -31.30
CA TYR A 653 -27.17 -27.31 -32.67
C TYR A 653 -26.56 -26.28 -33.63
N ASN A 654 -26.36 -26.61 -34.90
CA ASN A 654 -26.01 -25.60 -35.90
C ASN A 654 -27.05 -24.48 -35.93
N SER A 655 -26.64 -23.22 -36.16
CA SER A 655 -27.54 -22.06 -36.18
C SER A 655 -28.72 -22.24 -37.14
N SER A 656 -28.51 -22.95 -38.25
CA SER A 656 -29.49 -23.31 -39.27
C SER A 656 -30.57 -24.33 -38.84
N GLU A 657 -30.37 -25.05 -37.73
CA GLU A 657 -31.28 -26.11 -37.25
C GLU A 657 -32.16 -25.65 -36.06
N ARG A 658 -32.01 -24.39 -35.62
CA ARG A 658 -32.70 -23.86 -34.45
C ARG A 658 -34.13 -23.42 -34.81
N LYS A 659 -35.12 -23.91 -34.05
CA LYS A 659 -36.56 -23.85 -34.35
C LYS A 659 -37.19 -22.45 -34.30
N LEU A 660 -36.52 -21.47 -33.73
CA LEU A 660 -36.96 -20.07 -33.76
C LEU A 660 -36.49 -19.45 -35.07
N SER A 661 -37.25 -19.68 -36.15
CA SER A 661 -37.14 -18.88 -37.37
C SER A 661 -37.60 -17.46 -37.07
N ILE A 662 -36.80 -16.47 -37.48
CA ILE A 662 -37.17 -15.05 -37.50
C ILE A 662 -38.49 -14.87 -38.25
#